data_AF-I4H5P5-F1
#
_entry.id   AF-I4H5P5-F1
#
_cell.length_a   1.000
_cell.length_b   1.000
_cell.length_c   1.000
_cell.angle_alpha   90.00
_cell.angle_beta   90.00
_cell.angle_gamma   90.00
#
_symmetry.space_group_name_H-M   'P 1'
#
loop_
_entity.id
_entity.type
_entity.pdbx_description
1 polymer ?
#
loop_
_entity_poly.entity_id
_entity_poly.type
_entity_poly.pdbx_seq_one_letter_code
_entity_poly.pdbx_strand_id
1 'polypeptide(L)'
;MIVNKRELKQTLNRVYLKIKPDTETIQVFQANLTRLLEQCDSKKSEEFNKNLLIDFLKNTYYTDRYFINTKERIDLVIHNNQDVKSPVGVIFETKKPTRTINAEMPRLDNLNTKAFQQLVLYFLRERVTDKNLEIKHLIVTNIYEWFIFDGKIFEELFFANKALVNQFCDFEAGRLSNTKTDFFYQQIAEPAIAKVIEQIKFTHFDLRELENLDLLDIYKILSPEHLLKLPFVNDSNTLNKPFYNELLYIIGLTEIKEKGKKLIGRMKEGDRCDGSLIENAISRLDSLDKIAQLKNPEEFGTTDEERLFNVALRLSINWINRVLFLKLLEAQLIKYHQGDRDFAFLNLAKVPSYDDLDSLFFDVLAKETNKREAKVKTTFAHVPYLNSSLFEPTETEQQTIFIGNLRERTLPIFAGTVLKDNQGNKRVGELNALAYLFEFLDAYKFDRDELENPQEDSEKLINASVLGLIFEKINGYKDGSFYTPSFITMYMCRETIRRAIVQKFNEVKGWNCQTLDDLYERIEDKREANTIINSLKICDPAVGSGHFLVSALNEIIAIKSELRVLLDSSGKSLKDYRVEVRNDKLLVYDDEGNLFAYHPHNKEKQRVQQALFHEKQTIIEGCLFGVDINPNSVTICRLRLWIELLKNAYYREDGNLETLPNIDINIKCGNSLISRFGLDVDVKQVLQKQKFSIEQYRNAVQTYRNAENKEQKQEMKKLIENIKSNFRTTLFGTDPKKTKLRQLEGELHNTENQTLLFEETKAEKKAREKKIVKLNNEIDKLKAEIADIESGRLYENALEWRFEFPEVLNDNGDFVGFDVVIGNPPYIRQEDIKELKPTLQKTYQCYTGVADLFVYFYELGLNLLKPKGNLTYISSNKYFRAGYGEKLRQLLGDSTTIYNLIDFGDFPVFEEAIAYPSIITLSKNKSENNQFQALSWDETKKQDIARFATVLEQDGLIIAQENLKPDGWRLESSQILDLLAKLRNAGQPLGEYVEGRFYYGIKTGFKYLGKINYTYLTPLLPLASCLLPIFTRKLILHDYLMKLL
;
A
#
# COMPACT_ATOMS: atom_id res chain seq x y z
N MET A 1 30.05 36.54 -17.10
CA MET A 1 28.92 35.92 -16.38
C MET A 1 29.25 34.45 -16.25
N ILE A 2 29.56 33.93 -15.06
CA ILE A 2 29.80 32.49 -14.89
C ILE A 2 28.46 31.76 -15.05
N VAL A 3 28.38 30.89 -16.05
CA VAL A 3 27.14 30.25 -16.56
C VAL A 3 26.62 29.11 -15.66
N ASN A 4 27.29 28.82 -14.54
CA ASN A 4 27.11 27.56 -13.79
C ASN A 4 26.58 27.69 -12.35
N LYS A 5 26.16 28.88 -11.91
CA LYS A 5 25.48 29.05 -10.61
C LYS A 5 24.09 28.42 -10.68
N ARG A 6 23.78 27.55 -9.72
CA ARG A 6 22.42 27.05 -9.48
C ARG A 6 21.70 27.92 -8.46
N GLU A 7 20.44 28.22 -8.73
CA GLU A 7 19.58 28.87 -7.74
C GLU A 7 19.23 27.90 -6.59
N LEU A 8 18.91 28.43 -5.41
CA LEU A 8 18.66 27.63 -4.19
C LEU A 8 17.58 26.55 -4.44
N LYS A 9 16.47 26.94 -5.07
CA LYS A 9 15.37 26.04 -5.45
C LYS A 9 15.73 25.02 -6.52
N GLN A 10 16.75 25.26 -7.33
CA GLN A 10 17.23 24.29 -8.32
C GLN A 10 18.17 23.25 -7.69
N THR A 11 18.72 23.56 -6.52
CA THR A 11 19.70 22.72 -5.81
C THR A 11 19.01 21.68 -4.94
N LEU A 12 17.93 22.07 -4.28
CA LEU A 12 17.15 21.18 -3.43
C LEU A 12 16.39 20.14 -4.24
N ASN A 13 16.21 18.95 -3.65
CA ASN A 13 15.30 17.96 -4.21
C ASN A 13 13.88 18.55 -4.30
N ARG A 14 13.26 18.46 -5.49
CA ARG A 14 11.94 19.05 -5.78
C ARG A 14 10.82 18.58 -4.85
N VAL A 15 10.94 17.39 -4.25
CA VAL A 15 9.97 16.86 -3.29
C VAL A 15 10.26 17.37 -1.88
N TYR A 16 11.53 17.41 -1.47
CA TYR A 16 11.94 17.98 -0.18
C TYR A 16 11.60 19.48 -0.05
N LEU A 17 11.72 20.21 -1.17
CA LEU A 17 11.25 21.61 -1.28
C LEU A 17 9.80 21.82 -0.86
N LYS A 18 8.95 20.79 -0.88
CA LYS A 18 7.52 20.90 -0.55
C LYS A 18 7.18 20.42 0.86
N ILE A 19 8.08 19.68 1.52
CA ILE A 19 7.90 19.31 2.93
C ILE A 19 8.01 20.58 3.77
N LYS A 20 6.92 21.03 4.38
CA LYS A 20 6.96 22.15 5.32
C LYS A 20 7.39 21.60 6.69
N PRO A 21 8.53 22.05 7.24
CA PRO A 21 8.83 21.84 8.65
C PRO A 21 7.73 22.49 9.48
N ASP A 22 7.45 21.94 10.66
CA ASP A 22 6.52 22.59 11.58
C ASP A 22 7.02 23.98 12.01
N THR A 23 6.08 24.82 12.45
CA THR A 23 6.34 26.21 12.80
C THR A 23 7.37 26.33 13.94
N GLU A 24 7.39 25.38 14.88
CA GLU A 24 8.34 25.35 16.00
C GLU A 24 9.77 25.13 15.49
N THR A 25 9.96 24.19 14.57
CA THR A 25 11.25 23.89 13.93
C THR A 25 11.81 25.10 13.19
N ILE A 26 10.98 25.83 12.45
CA ILE A 26 11.41 27.06 11.76
C ILE A 26 11.77 28.17 12.75
N GLN A 27 11.03 28.30 13.86
CA GLN A 27 11.35 29.27 14.91
C GLN A 27 12.71 28.95 15.58
N VAL A 28 12.98 27.67 15.88
CA VAL A 28 14.26 27.23 16.42
C VAL A 28 15.40 27.53 15.45
N PHE A 29 15.22 27.23 14.16
CA PHE A 29 16.18 27.58 13.12
C PHE A 29 16.47 29.08 13.08
N GLN A 30 15.42 29.90 13.05
CA GLN A 30 15.56 31.35 13.00
C GLN A 30 16.32 31.88 14.23
N ALA A 31 16.01 31.36 15.43
CA ALA A 31 16.68 31.75 16.66
C ALA A 31 18.19 31.38 16.64
N ASN A 32 18.50 30.14 16.22
CA ASN A 32 19.89 29.68 16.12
C ASN A 32 20.67 30.45 15.04
N LEU A 33 20.05 30.76 13.90
CA LEU A 33 20.65 31.54 12.83
C LEU A 33 20.95 32.99 13.27
N THR A 34 20.00 33.60 13.97
CA THR A 34 20.17 34.95 14.55
C THR A 34 21.35 34.96 15.53
N ARG A 35 21.40 33.96 16.42
CA ARG A 35 22.50 33.82 17.38
C ARG A 35 23.87 33.70 16.69
N LEU A 36 23.97 32.90 15.62
CA LEU A 36 25.20 32.76 14.84
C LEU A 36 25.66 34.11 14.28
N LEU A 37 24.73 34.86 13.66
CA LEU A 37 25.04 36.13 13.01
C LEU A 37 25.37 37.25 14.00
N GLU A 38 24.77 37.26 15.19
CA GLU A 38 25.09 38.23 16.26
C GLU A 38 26.43 37.96 16.94
N GLN A 39 26.82 36.69 17.07
CA GLN A 39 28.04 36.30 17.79
C GLN A 39 29.28 36.24 16.90
N CYS A 40 29.12 36.10 15.58
CA CYS A 40 30.25 36.07 14.66
C CYS A 40 31.00 37.41 14.67
N ASP A 41 32.33 37.36 14.77
CA ASP A 41 33.18 38.55 14.89
C ASP A 41 34.43 38.42 14.03
N SER A 42 34.55 39.31 13.03
CA SER A 42 35.70 39.44 12.14
C SER A 42 37.04 39.69 12.84
N LYS A 43 37.02 40.20 14.08
CA LYS A 43 38.21 40.46 14.90
C LYS A 43 38.70 39.21 15.64
N LYS A 44 37.88 38.17 15.75
CA LYS A 44 38.23 36.90 16.40
C LYS A 44 38.94 35.96 15.42
N SER A 45 39.53 34.89 15.94
CA SER A 45 40.19 33.88 15.11
C SER A 45 39.18 33.16 14.21
N GLU A 46 39.67 32.58 13.12
CA GLU A 46 38.87 31.71 12.25
C GLU A 46 38.32 30.52 13.05
N GLU A 47 39.14 29.92 13.90
CA GLU A 47 38.75 28.83 14.80
C GLU A 47 37.60 29.21 15.75
N PHE A 48 37.61 30.42 16.30
CA PHE A 48 36.53 30.89 17.16
C PHE A 48 35.19 30.93 16.43
N ASN A 49 35.19 31.51 15.23
CA ASN A 49 33.98 31.63 14.40
C ASN A 49 33.53 30.27 13.86
N LYS A 50 34.47 29.37 13.55
CA LYS A 50 34.18 27.99 13.17
C LYS A 50 33.44 27.23 14.27
N ASN A 51 33.81 27.40 15.54
CA ASN A 51 33.08 26.79 16.65
C ASN A 51 31.63 27.28 16.74
N LEU A 52 31.37 28.56 16.47
CA LEU A 52 30.00 29.09 16.41
C LEU A 52 29.19 28.44 15.27
N LEU A 53 29.82 28.22 14.11
CA LEU A 53 29.19 27.50 12.99
C LEU A 53 28.87 26.04 13.36
N ILE A 54 29.79 25.35 14.03
CA ILE A 54 29.56 23.98 14.53
C ILE A 54 28.37 23.95 15.48
N ASP A 55 28.31 24.88 16.44
CA ASP A 55 27.21 24.97 17.39
C ASP A 55 25.88 25.25 16.70
N PHE A 56 25.86 26.13 15.69
CA PHE A 56 24.67 26.39 14.90
C PHE A 56 24.17 25.14 14.18
N LEU A 57 25.06 24.42 13.47
CA LEU A 57 24.68 23.20 12.74
C LEU A 57 24.18 22.11 13.70
N LYS A 58 24.91 21.88 14.80
CA LYS A 58 24.52 20.90 15.83
C LYS A 58 23.13 21.21 16.39
N ASN A 59 22.96 22.40 16.98
CA ASN A 59 21.73 22.79 17.68
C ASN A 59 20.51 22.91 16.77
N THR A 60 20.71 23.00 15.46
CA THR A 60 19.62 23.11 14.49
C THR A 60 19.23 21.77 13.87
N TYR A 61 20.21 20.89 13.58
CA TYR A 61 19.96 19.72 12.73
C TYR A 61 20.61 18.41 13.21
N TYR A 62 21.83 18.48 13.76
CA TYR A 62 22.73 17.33 13.73
C TYR A 62 23.04 16.71 15.11
N THR A 63 22.74 17.39 16.23
CA THR A 63 23.12 16.96 17.60
C THR A 63 22.76 15.50 17.91
N ASP A 64 21.57 15.06 17.53
CA ASP A 64 21.04 13.75 17.96
C ASP A 64 21.25 12.62 16.96
N ARG A 65 21.88 12.86 15.79
CA ARG A 65 21.92 11.86 14.70
C ARG A 65 23.23 11.78 13.94
N TYR A 66 24.08 12.80 14.00
CA TYR A 66 25.30 12.85 13.19
C TYR A 66 26.48 13.44 13.97
N PHE A 67 27.67 12.89 13.74
CA PHE A 67 28.89 13.44 14.32
C PHE A 67 29.40 14.61 13.48
N ILE A 68 29.65 15.76 14.14
CA ILE A 68 30.21 16.97 13.53
C ILE A 68 31.42 17.42 14.32
N ASN A 69 32.57 17.48 13.66
CA ASN A 69 33.81 18.01 14.23
C ASN A 69 34.85 18.36 13.15
N THR A 70 35.99 18.90 13.57
CA THR A 70 37.23 18.92 12.80
C THR A 70 37.74 17.50 12.56
N LYS A 71 38.39 17.24 11.42
CA LYS A 71 39.07 15.96 11.13
C LYS A 71 40.46 16.24 10.57
N GLU A 72 41.48 15.94 11.35
CA GLU A 72 42.89 16.15 10.98
C GLU A 72 43.18 17.58 10.49
N ARG A 73 43.44 17.76 9.18
CA ARG A 73 43.72 19.03 8.52
C ARG A 73 42.51 19.59 7.75
N ILE A 74 41.34 18.94 7.86
CA ILE A 74 40.09 19.42 7.31
C ILE A 74 39.40 20.27 8.37
N ASP A 75 38.99 21.48 8.00
CA ASP A 75 38.44 22.46 8.93
C ASP A 75 37.22 21.93 9.68
N LEU A 76 36.27 21.33 8.96
CA LEU A 76 35.04 20.80 9.53
C LEU A 76 34.46 19.69 8.63
N VAL A 77 33.95 18.63 9.24
CA VAL A 77 33.27 17.54 8.56
C VAL A 77 31.94 17.18 9.23
N ILE A 78 31.01 16.67 8.43
CA ILE A 78 29.80 16.00 8.90
C ILE A 78 29.90 14.52 8.49
N HIS A 79 29.80 13.63 9.46
CA HIS A 79 29.82 12.19 9.23
C HIS A 79 28.43 11.65 8.90
N ASN A 80 28.37 10.53 8.18
CA ASN A 80 27.10 9.90 7.77
C ASN A 80 26.31 9.29 8.95
N ASN A 81 26.94 9.08 10.11
CA ASN A 81 26.30 8.58 11.34
C ASN A 81 26.85 9.31 12.59
N GLN A 82 26.41 8.88 13.79
CA GLN A 82 26.88 9.43 15.08
C GLN A 82 28.31 9.02 15.48
N ASP A 83 28.95 8.09 14.77
CA ASP A 83 30.29 7.60 15.10
C ASP A 83 31.36 8.37 14.33
N VAL A 84 32.43 8.80 15.02
CA VAL A 84 33.63 9.42 14.45
C VAL A 84 34.32 8.52 13.40
N LYS A 85 34.12 7.20 13.46
CA LYS A 85 34.63 6.24 12.48
C LYS A 85 33.77 6.11 11.23
N SER A 86 32.54 6.63 11.25
CA SER A 86 31.67 6.54 10.08
C SER A 86 32.21 7.43 8.94
N PRO A 87 31.95 7.10 7.67
CA PRO A 87 32.47 7.88 6.55
C PRO A 87 32.03 9.34 6.59
N VAL A 88 32.91 10.23 6.09
CA VAL A 88 32.61 11.67 5.97
C VAL A 88 31.64 11.87 4.80
N GLY A 89 30.50 12.50 5.07
CA GLY A 89 29.48 12.85 4.09
C GLY A 89 29.61 14.27 3.56
N VAL A 90 30.04 15.22 4.39
CA VAL A 90 30.20 16.64 4.00
C VAL A 90 31.54 17.19 4.47
N ILE A 91 32.23 17.91 3.59
CA ILE A 91 33.51 18.56 3.86
C ILE A 91 33.35 20.08 3.81
N PHE A 92 33.88 20.79 4.81
CA PHE A 92 33.86 22.25 4.87
C PHE A 92 35.29 22.81 4.83
N GLU A 93 35.46 23.91 4.12
CA GLU A 93 36.56 24.87 4.29
C GLU A 93 35.96 26.18 4.82
N THR A 94 36.46 26.64 5.95
CA THR A 94 35.91 27.81 6.64
C THR A 94 36.88 28.99 6.58
N LYS A 95 36.37 30.19 6.33
CA LYS A 95 37.17 31.41 6.33
C LYS A 95 36.66 32.41 7.35
N LYS A 96 37.52 33.36 7.74
CA LYS A 96 37.13 34.48 8.60
C LYS A 96 35.87 35.20 8.08
N PRO A 97 34.88 35.49 8.96
CA PRO A 97 33.68 36.23 8.60
C PRO A 97 34.03 37.71 8.40
N THR A 98 34.32 38.09 7.17
CA THR A 98 34.63 39.48 6.80
C THR A 98 33.48 40.08 5.98
N ARG A 99 33.17 41.36 6.25
CA ARG A 99 32.20 42.12 5.45
C ARG A 99 32.79 42.67 4.15
N THR A 100 34.12 42.63 3.99
CA THR A 100 34.82 42.99 2.75
C THR A 100 35.24 41.73 1.98
N ILE A 101 35.57 41.91 0.70
CA ILE A 101 35.98 40.80 -0.19
C ILE A 101 37.20 40.08 0.39
N ASN A 102 37.04 38.80 0.73
CA ASN A 102 38.16 37.94 1.10
C ASN A 102 38.81 37.38 -0.17
N ALA A 103 40.08 37.71 -0.42
CA ALA A 103 40.79 37.27 -1.62
C ALA A 103 40.93 35.74 -1.71
N GLU A 104 40.88 35.03 -0.58
CA GLU A 104 40.95 33.56 -0.52
C GLU A 104 39.61 32.87 -0.79
N MET A 105 38.48 33.57 -0.64
CA MET A 105 37.13 33.02 -0.85
C MET A 105 36.76 32.95 -2.34
N PRO A 106 36.03 31.91 -2.78
CA PRO A 106 35.46 31.88 -4.12
C PRO A 106 34.57 33.09 -4.39
N ARG A 107 34.50 33.52 -5.65
CA ARG A 107 33.63 34.60 -6.11
C ARG A 107 32.86 34.18 -7.34
N LEU A 108 31.73 34.86 -7.60
CA LEU A 108 30.88 34.62 -8.76
C LEU A 108 31.57 34.88 -10.11
N ASP A 109 32.71 35.58 -10.10
CA ASP A 109 33.56 35.83 -11.26
C ASP A 109 34.89 35.06 -11.22
N ASN A 110 35.23 34.43 -10.10
CA ASN A 110 36.45 33.64 -9.92
C ASN A 110 36.30 32.55 -8.86
N LEU A 111 36.11 31.30 -9.30
CA LEU A 111 36.03 30.13 -8.41
C LEU A 111 37.42 29.56 -8.03
N ASN A 112 38.46 29.78 -8.84
CA ASN A 112 39.78 29.20 -8.60
C ASN A 112 40.54 30.02 -7.57
N THR A 113 40.15 29.84 -6.32
CA THR A 113 40.73 30.54 -5.16
C THR A 113 41.36 29.53 -4.21
N LYS A 114 42.15 30.05 -3.27
CA LYS A 114 42.85 29.21 -2.30
C LYS A 114 41.91 28.30 -1.51
N ALA A 115 40.73 28.80 -1.08
CA ALA A 115 39.77 27.98 -0.37
C ALA A 115 39.20 26.83 -1.23
N PHE A 116 38.96 27.07 -2.53
CA PHE A 116 38.51 26.00 -3.43
C PHE A 116 39.62 24.99 -3.72
N GLN A 117 40.88 25.45 -3.85
CA GLN A 117 42.06 24.58 -3.98
C GLN A 117 42.26 23.69 -2.74
N GLN A 118 42.03 24.22 -1.54
CA GLN A 118 42.03 23.46 -0.29
C GLN A 118 40.94 22.37 -0.28
N LEU A 119 39.74 22.71 -0.74
CA LEU A 119 38.62 21.79 -0.81
C LEU A 119 38.89 20.62 -1.78
N VAL A 120 39.57 20.87 -2.91
CA VAL A 120 40.07 19.80 -3.81
C VAL A 120 41.10 18.90 -3.11
N LEU A 121 42.01 19.46 -2.32
CA LEU A 121 42.97 18.67 -1.53
C LEU A 121 42.26 17.79 -0.50
N TYR A 122 41.27 18.32 0.23
CA TYR A 122 40.51 17.56 1.23
C TYR A 122 39.70 16.43 0.59
N PHE A 123 39.06 16.71 -0.55
CA PHE A 123 38.37 15.69 -1.33
C PHE A 123 39.30 14.54 -1.72
N LEU A 124 40.47 14.84 -2.29
CA LEU A 124 41.42 13.81 -2.74
C LEU A 124 41.96 13.00 -1.56
N ARG A 125 42.20 13.61 -0.39
CA ARG A 125 42.59 12.86 0.82
C ARG A 125 41.51 11.87 1.26
N GLU A 126 40.27 12.33 1.41
CA GLU A 126 39.16 11.44 1.78
C GLU A 126 38.97 10.33 0.74
N ARG A 127 38.98 10.69 -0.54
CA ARG A 127 38.62 9.78 -1.62
C ARG A 127 39.73 8.78 -1.97
N VAL A 128 40.98 9.22 -1.98
CA VAL A 128 42.15 8.44 -2.43
C VAL A 128 42.88 7.80 -1.24
N THR A 129 43.16 8.58 -0.19
CA THR A 129 43.90 8.10 0.99
C THR A 129 42.99 7.28 1.91
N ASP A 130 41.84 7.84 2.30
CA ASP A 130 40.91 7.19 3.23
C ASP A 130 39.92 6.24 2.55
N LYS A 131 39.93 6.18 1.21
CA LYS A 131 39.06 5.33 0.37
C LYS A 131 37.57 5.55 0.64
N ASN A 132 37.18 6.77 1.02
CA ASN A 132 35.80 7.14 1.27
C ASN A 132 35.02 7.28 -0.06
N LEU A 133 33.95 6.51 -0.22
CA LEU A 133 33.08 6.53 -1.42
C LEU A 133 31.79 7.34 -1.21
N GLU A 134 31.61 7.94 -0.03
CA GLU A 134 30.31 8.44 0.43
C GLU A 134 30.23 9.97 0.56
N ILE A 135 31.20 10.71 0.03
CA ILE A 135 31.21 12.17 0.03
C ILE A 135 30.03 12.70 -0.80
N LYS A 136 29.12 13.43 -0.17
CA LYS A 136 27.88 13.94 -0.79
C LYS A 136 28.01 15.40 -1.24
N HIS A 137 28.58 16.25 -0.39
CA HIS A 137 28.74 17.68 -0.67
C HIS A 137 30.06 18.23 -0.11
N LEU A 138 30.55 19.30 -0.72
CA LEU A 138 31.70 20.06 -0.24
C LEU A 138 31.34 21.54 -0.21
N ILE A 139 31.76 22.25 0.83
CA ILE A 139 31.29 23.60 1.16
C ILE A 139 32.46 24.53 1.47
N VAL A 140 32.45 25.73 0.88
CA VAL A 140 33.28 26.85 1.33
C VAL A 140 32.37 27.91 1.95
N THR A 141 32.68 28.36 3.18
CA THR A 141 31.90 29.42 3.83
C THR A 141 32.74 30.34 4.71
N ASN A 142 32.34 31.60 4.80
CA ASN A 142 32.83 32.55 5.80
C ASN A 142 31.74 32.93 6.81
N ILE A 143 30.77 32.04 7.06
CA ILE A 143 29.51 32.26 7.77
C ILE A 143 28.50 33.07 6.95
N TYR A 144 28.90 34.18 6.35
CA TYR A 144 27.99 35.04 5.57
C TYR A 144 27.70 34.45 4.18
N GLU A 145 28.75 34.18 3.41
CA GLU A 145 28.69 33.62 2.06
C GLU A 145 28.89 32.11 2.09
N TRP A 146 28.10 31.41 1.29
CA TRP A 146 28.11 29.95 1.20
C TRP A 146 28.26 29.53 -0.25
N PHE A 147 29.25 28.69 -0.54
CA PHE A 147 29.43 28.00 -1.82
C PHE A 147 29.34 26.50 -1.58
N ILE A 148 28.30 25.87 -2.14
CA ILE A 148 28.02 24.44 -1.97
C ILE A 148 28.21 23.73 -3.30
N PHE A 149 28.98 22.64 -3.29
CA PHE A 149 29.30 21.83 -4.45
C PHE A 149 28.84 20.39 -4.25
N ASP A 150 28.26 19.78 -5.29
CA ASP A 150 27.90 18.36 -5.27
C ASP A 150 29.18 17.50 -5.36
N GLY A 151 29.35 16.53 -4.47
CA GLY A 151 30.50 15.62 -4.46
C GLY A 151 30.68 14.85 -5.77
N LYS A 152 29.60 14.62 -6.52
CA LYS A 152 29.66 13.97 -7.83
C LYS A 152 30.49 14.77 -8.84
N ILE A 153 30.48 16.10 -8.75
CA ILE A 153 31.28 16.98 -9.61
C ILE A 153 32.77 16.75 -9.34
N PHE A 154 33.14 16.52 -8.08
CA PHE A 154 34.53 16.25 -7.71
C PHE A 154 34.99 14.86 -8.16
N GLU A 155 34.10 13.86 -8.10
CA GLU A 155 34.34 12.54 -8.68
C GLU A 155 34.58 12.63 -10.20
N GLU A 156 33.68 13.32 -10.92
CA GLU A 156 33.70 13.42 -12.39
C GLU A 156 34.87 14.27 -12.91
N LEU A 157 35.22 15.38 -12.23
CA LEU A 157 36.23 16.33 -12.73
C LEU A 157 37.63 16.14 -12.15
N PHE A 158 37.75 15.72 -10.89
CA PHE A 158 39.05 15.65 -10.19
C PHE A 158 39.51 14.21 -9.97
N PHE A 159 38.67 13.31 -9.44
CA PHE A 159 39.08 11.91 -9.21
C PHE A 159 39.22 11.11 -10.51
N ALA A 160 38.32 11.31 -11.48
CA ALA A 160 38.43 10.65 -12.79
C ALA A 160 39.68 11.10 -13.58
N ASN A 161 40.26 12.25 -13.23
CA ASN A 161 41.50 12.74 -13.83
C ASN A 161 42.71 12.00 -13.26
N LYS A 162 43.08 10.89 -13.90
CA LYS A 162 44.23 10.05 -13.51
C LYS A 162 45.54 10.82 -13.36
N ALA A 163 45.76 11.86 -14.17
CA ALA A 163 46.98 12.66 -14.08
C ALA A 163 47.02 13.48 -12.77
N LEU A 164 45.90 14.09 -12.40
CA LEU A 164 45.76 14.82 -11.13
C LEU A 164 45.91 13.87 -9.93
N VAL A 165 45.25 12.71 -9.98
CA VAL A 165 45.35 11.71 -8.90
C VAL A 165 46.78 11.21 -8.73
N ASN A 166 47.50 10.94 -9.84
CA ASN A 166 48.91 10.56 -9.77
C ASN A 166 49.79 11.66 -9.16
N GLN A 167 49.60 12.92 -9.58
CA GLN A 167 50.32 14.06 -8.99
C GLN A 167 50.02 14.23 -7.49
N PHE A 168 48.77 14.01 -7.08
CA PHE A 168 48.38 14.00 -5.66
C PHE A 168 49.06 12.85 -4.90
N CYS A 169 49.08 11.63 -5.44
CA CYS A 169 49.77 10.50 -4.82
C CYS A 169 51.28 10.74 -4.67
N ASP A 170 51.93 11.33 -5.68
CA ASP A 170 53.35 11.71 -5.60
C ASP A 170 53.60 12.84 -4.60
N PHE A 171 52.65 13.79 -4.47
CA PHE A 171 52.68 14.83 -3.45
C PHE A 171 52.59 14.26 -2.03
N GLU A 172 51.58 13.43 -1.74
CA GLU A 172 51.38 12.80 -0.43
C GLU A 172 52.51 11.81 -0.08
N ALA A 173 53.09 11.14 -1.07
CA ALA A 173 54.27 10.28 -0.88
C ALA A 173 55.60 11.04 -0.76
N GLY A 174 55.59 12.39 -0.83
CA GLY A 174 56.78 13.22 -0.73
C GLY A 174 57.78 13.08 -1.89
N ARG A 175 57.33 12.65 -3.06
CA ARG A 175 58.17 12.43 -4.26
C ARG A 175 58.35 13.67 -5.12
N LEU A 176 57.57 14.71 -4.88
CA LEU A 176 57.66 15.99 -5.59
C LEU A 176 58.68 16.93 -4.94
N SER A 177 59.07 17.98 -5.67
CA SER A 177 60.09 18.95 -5.26
C SER A 177 59.78 19.73 -3.97
N ASN A 178 58.54 19.69 -3.48
CA ASN A 178 58.11 20.35 -2.25
C ASN A 178 56.87 19.64 -1.66
N THR A 179 56.86 19.45 -0.34
CA THR A 179 55.80 18.76 0.42
C THR A 179 54.84 19.73 1.13
N LYS A 180 55.06 21.04 1.02
CA LYS A 180 54.16 22.05 1.60
C LYS A 180 52.83 22.12 0.84
N THR A 181 51.74 22.32 1.55
CA THR A 181 50.39 22.44 0.96
C THR A 181 50.27 23.60 -0.03
N ASP A 182 51.00 24.70 0.16
CA ASP A 182 51.03 25.82 -0.80
C ASP A 182 51.55 25.40 -2.18
N PHE A 183 52.47 24.44 -2.23
CA PHE A 183 52.93 23.87 -3.49
C PHE A 183 51.81 23.11 -4.20
N PHE A 184 51.03 22.31 -3.46
CA PHE A 184 49.86 21.62 -4.02
C PHE A 184 48.84 22.63 -4.56
N TYR A 185 48.54 23.68 -3.81
CA TYR A 185 47.56 24.69 -4.21
C TYR A 185 47.96 25.37 -5.52
N GLN A 186 49.19 25.88 -5.62
CA GLN A 186 49.64 26.68 -6.76
C GLN A 186 50.07 25.85 -7.98
N GLN A 187 50.70 24.68 -7.77
CA GLN A 187 51.33 23.91 -8.84
C GLN A 187 50.50 22.72 -9.32
N ILE A 188 49.51 22.27 -8.54
CA ILE A 188 48.72 21.07 -8.85
C ILE A 188 47.23 21.42 -8.95
N ALA A 189 46.63 21.94 -7.89
CA ALA A 189 45.20 22.24 -7.86
C ALA A 189 44.83 23.41 -8.79
N GLU A 190 45.54 24.53 -8.72
CA GLU A 190 45.25 25.72 -9.52
C GLU A 190 45.24 25.42 -11.04
N PRO A 191 46.24 24.76 -11.64
CA PRO A 191 46.20 24.38 -13.06
C PRO A 191 45.12 23.34 -13.40
N ALA A 192 44.80 22.43 -12.47
CA ALA A 192 43.77 21.42 -12.69
C ALA A 192 42.36 22.04 -12.70
N ILE A 193 42.08 22.95 -11.76
CA ILE A 193 40.82 23.69 -11.69
C ILE A 193 40.65 24.57 -12.94
N ALA A 194 41.70 25.28 -13.37
CA ALA A 194 41.64 26.16 -14.54
C ALA A 194 41.18 25.44 -15.82
N LYS A 195 41.49 24.14 -15.98
CA LYS A 195 41.09 23.33 -17.13
C LYS A 195 39.60 22.96 -17.15
N VAL A 196 38.95 22.92 -15.98
CA VAL A 196 37.57 22.44 -15.83
C VAL A 196 36.64 23.49 -15.22
N ILE A 197 37.10 24.74 -15.03
CA ILE A 197 36.39 25.79 -14.29
C ILE A 197 34.99 26.07 -14.88
N GLU A 198 34.85 26.00 -16.20
CA GLU A 198 33.58 26.17 -16.91
C GLU A 198 32.62 24.98 -16.80
N GLN A 199 33.01 23.89 -16.14
CA GLN A 199 32.17 22.71 -15.89
C GLN A 199 31.71 22.61 -14.43
N ILE A 200 32.31 23.40 -13.54
CA ILE A 200 32.03 23.37 -12.10
C ILE A 200 30.70 24.08 -11.83
N LYS A 201 29.69 23.30 -11.46
CA LYS A 201 28.38 23.79 -11.00
C LYS A 201 28.36 23.92 -9.48
N PHE A 202 27.74 24.98 -8.99
CA PHE A 202 27.72 25.29 -7.56
C PHE A 202 26.47 26.07 -7.16
N THR A 203 26.15 26.05 -5.87
CA THR A 203 25.06 26.80 -5.27
C THR A 203 25.63 27.89 -4.39
N HIS A 204 25.09 29.11 -4.49
CA HIS A 204 25.58 30.26 -3.76
C HIS A 204 24.45 31.08 -3.14
N PHE A 205 24.62 31.45 -1.87
CA PHE A 205 23.81 32.44 -1.17
C PHE A 205 24.63 33.23 -0.16
N ASP A 206 24.13 34.42 0.18
CA ASP A 206 24.74 35.34 1.13
C ASP A 206 23.73 35.74 2.21
N LEU A 207 23.99 35.34 3.45
CA LEU A 207 23.13 35.60 4.61
C LEU A 207 23.05 37.08 4.99
N ARG A 208 23.90 37.95 4.44
CA ARG A 208 23.78 39.42 4.61
C ARG A 208 22.57 39.98 3.86
N GLU A 209 22.10 39.26 2.85
CA GLU A 209 20.92 39.62 2.05
C GLU A 209 19.70 38.80 2.50
N LEU A 210 19.61 38.45 3.78
CA LEU A 210 18.56 37.56 4.31
C LEU A 210 17.14 38.03 3.96
N GLU A 211 16.91 39.34 3.84
CA GLU A 211 15.63 39.94 3.42
C GLU A 211 15.20 39.53 2.00
N ASN A 212 16.16 39.18 1.14
CA ASN A 212 15.94 38.76 -0.25
C ASN A 212 15.96 37.22 -0.40
N LEU A 213 16.24 36.48 0.68
CA LEU A 213 16.32 35.02 0.68
C LEU A 213 15.09 34.40 1.35
N ASP A 214 14.63 33.27 0.79
CA ASP A 214 13.57 32.48 1.43
C ASP A 214 14.17 31.69 2.60
N LEU A 215 13.80 32.04 3.83
CA LEU A 215 14.32 31.41 5.05
C LEU A 215 14.10 29.88 5.05
N LEU A 216 13.02 29.41 4.42
CA LEU A 216 12.72 28.00 4.28
C LEU A 216 13.70 27.28 3.34
N ASP A 217 14.13 27.94 2.26
CA ASP A 217 15.13 27.38 1.35
C ASP A 217 16.49 27.25 2.02
N ILE A 218 16.89 28.25 2.82
CA ILE A 218 18.14 28.19 3.61
C ILE A 218 18.06 27.08 4.65
N TYR A 219 16.93 26.96 5.35
CA TYR A 219 16.71 25.86 6.29
C TYR A 219 16.90 24.50 5.62
N LYS A 220 16.31 24.33 4.43
CA LYS A 220 16.36 23.07 3.70
C LYS A 220 17.74 22.78 3.13
N ILE A 221 18.47 23.79 2.66
CA ILE A 221 19.81 23.60 2.09
C ILE A 221 20.80 23.16 3.15
N LEU A 222 20.67 23.63 4.38
CA LEU A 222 21.59 23.26 5.46
C LEU A 222 21.18 21.97 6.19
N SER A 223 20.02 21.41 5.85
CA SER A 223 19.46 20.22 6.47
C SER A 223 20.23 18.93 6.15
N PRO A 224 20.10 17.88 7.00
CA PRO A 224 20.65 16.56 6.72
C PRO A 224 20.06 15.94 5.45
N GLU A 225 18.76 16.15 5.17
CA GLU A 225 18.11 15.60 3.98
C GLU A 225 18.73 16.10 2.69
N HIS A 226 19.18 17.36 2.67
CA HIS A 226 19.93 17.89 1.53
C HIS A 226 21.41 17.52 1.59
N LEU A 227 22.13 17.93 2.63
CA LEU A 227 23.60 17.84 2.67
C LEU A 227 24.11 16.40 2.70
N LEU A 228 23.40 15.47 3.35
CA LEU A 228 23.74 14.05 3.39
C LEU A 228 22.96 13.22 2.36
N LYS A 229 22.16 13.87 1.49
CA LYS A 229 21.31 13.21 0.48
C LYS A 229 20.40 12.12 1.05
N LEU A 230 19.83 12.37 2.23
CA LEU A 230 18.98 11.38 2.90
C LEU A 230 17.61 11.31 2.22
N PRO A 231 16.99 10.12 2.16
CA PRO A 231 15.59 10.02 1.79
C PRO A 231 14.73 10.68 2.88
N PHE A 232 13.75 11.46 2.46
CA PHE A 232 12.80 12.17 3.29
C PHE A 232 11.40 11.60 3.06
N VAL A 233 10.62 11.45 4.13
CA VAL A 233 9.26 10.92 4.07
C VAL A 233 8.30 12.08 3.86
N ASN A 234 7.75 12.20 2.65
CA ASN A 234 6.45 12.81 2.45
C ASN A 234 5.50 11.65 2.22
N ASP A 235 4.80 11.17 3.25
CA ASP A 235 3.71 10.24 2.99
C ASP A 235 2.58 11.07 2.39
N SER A 236 2.65 11.28 1.07
CA SER A 236 1.64 11.99 0.26
C SER A 236 0.23 11.38 0.37
N ASN A 237 0.13 10.26 1.09
CA ASN A 237 -1.08 9.50 1.32
C ASN A 237 -1.62 9.71 2.75
N THR A 238 -1.05 10.64 3.55
CA THR A 238 -1.66 11.03 4.83
C THR A 238 -3.06 11.58 4.62
N LEU A 239 -3.99 11.13 5.46
CA LEU A 239 -5.39 11.54 5.44
C LEU A 239 -5.50 13.07 5.59
N ASN A 240 -6.11 13.72 4.61
CA ASN A 240 -6.54 15.11 4.74
C ASN A 240 -7.70 15.19 5.74
N LYS A 241 -7.38 15.37 7.03
CA LYS A 241 -8.36 15.36 8.13
C LYS A 241 -9.48 16.40 7.94
N PRO A 242 -9.21 17.66 7.53
CA PRO A 242 -10.26 18.62 7.20
C PRO A 242 -11.24 18.11 6.14
N PHE A 243 -10.73 17.66 4.98
CA PHE A 243 -11.56 17.12 3.91
C PHE A 243 -12.38 15.92 4.37
N TYR A 244 -11.72 14.97 5.04
CA TYR A 244 -12.35 13.73 5.52
C TYR A 244 -13.49 14.01 6.51
N ASN A 245 -13.26 14.85 7.53
CA ASN A 245 -14.29 15.14 8.53
C ASN A 245 -15.50 15.87 7.93
N GLU A 246 -15.27 16.81 7.01
CA GLU A 246 -16.34 17.54 6.35
C GLU A 246 -17.11 16.62 5.37
N LEU A 247 -16.43 15.74 4.64
CA LEU A 247 -17.07 14.76 3.77
C LEU A 247 -17.94 13.77 4.58
N LEU A 248 -17.45 13.27 5.72
CA LEU A 248 -18.28 12.44 6.62
C LEU A 248 -19.54 13.18 7.06
N TYR A 249 -19.41 14.46 7.41
CA TYR A 249 -20.53 15.28 7.81
C TYR A 249 -21.59 15.42 6.70
N ILE A 250 -21.16 15.71 5.46
CA ILE A 250 -22.06 15.81 4.29
C ILE A 250 -22.78 14.47 4.02
N ILE A 251 -22.10 13.34 4.21
CA ILE A 251 -22.69 12.01 4.06
C ILE A 251 -23.69 11.70 5.18
N GLY A 252 -23.50 12.23 6.39
CA GLY A 252 -24.30 11.93 7.59
C GLY A 252 -23.63 10.97 8.58
N LEU A 253 -22.30 10.92 8.57
CA LEU A 253 -21.46 10.03 9.38
C LEU A 253 -20.57 10.81 10.36
N THR A 254 -20.11 10.12 11.41
CA THR A 254 -19.16 10.67 12.38
C THR A 254 -18.23 9.58 12.94
N GLU A 255 -17.07 9.97 13.46
CA GLU A 255 -16.18 9.07 14.20
C GLU A 255 -16.69 8.84 15.62
N ILE A 256 -16.99 7.59 15.95
CA ILE A 256 -17.42 7.12 17.27
C ILE A 256 -16.25 6.38 17.92
N LYS A 257 -16.00 6.63 19.21
CA LYS A 257 -15.04 5.83 19.99
C LYS A 257 -15.77 4.73 20.75
N GLU A 258 -15.56 3.47 20.36
CA GLU A 258 -16.10 2.31 21.08
C GLU A 258 -14.97 1.37 21.51
N LYS A 259 -14.90 1.03 22.81
CA LYS A 259 -13.91 0.08 23.37
C LYS A 259 -12.44 0.40 23.01
N GLY A 260 -12.10 1.67 22.83
CA GLY A 260 -10.75 2.13 22.46
C GLY A 260 -10.45 2.06 20.96
N LYS A 261 -11.40 1.63 20.12
CA LYS A 261 -11.33 1.71 18.66
C LYS A 261 -12.12 2.93 18.17
N LYS A 262 -11.62 3.62 17.14
CA LYS A 262 -12.43 4.56 16.37
C LYS A 262 -13.25 3.77 15.36
N LEU A 263 -14.51 4.07 15.21
CA LEU A 263 -15.44 3.47 14.25
C LEU A 263 -16.13 4.60 13.52
N ILE A 264 -16.49 4.41 12.26
CA ILE A 264 -17.44 5.32 11.60
C ILE A 264 -18.84 4.82 11.87
N GLY A 265 -19.72 5.72 12.30
CA GLY A 265 -21.13 5.39 12.53
C GLY A 265 -22.05 6.54 12.18
N ARG A 266 -23.35 6.23 12.19
CA ARG A 266 -24.42 7.21 12.03
C ARG A 266 -24.33 8.27 13.11
N MET A 267 -24.65 9.52 12.76
CA MET A 267 -24.78 10.60 13.75
C MET A 267 -25.83 10.26 14.82
N LYS A 268 -25.66 10.81 16.03
CA LYS A 268 -26.61 10.64 17.14
C LYS A 268 -27.93 11.30 16.79
N GLU A 269 -29.03 10.79 17.33
CA GLU A 269 -30.40 11.18 16.96
C GLU A 269 -30.67 12.70 16.99
N GLY A 270 -30.06 13.46 17.90
CA GLY A 270 -30.18 14.92 17.96
C GLY A 270 -29.25 15.72 17.03
N ASP A 271 -28.20 15.08 16.49
CA ASP A 271 -27.20 15.69 15.60
C ASP A 271 -27.43 15.30 14.13
N ARG A 272 -28.41 14.42 13.84
CA ARG A 272 -28.73 13.97 12.48
C ARG A 272 -29.30 15.15 11.68
N CYS A 273 -28.78 15.34 10.48
CA CYS A 273 -29.28 16.35 9.56
C CYS A 273 -30.05 15.70 8.41
N ASP A 274 -31.31 16.07 8.28
CA ASP A 274 -32.25 15.64 7.26
C ASP A 274 -31.75 15.81 5.80
N GLY A 275 -30.89 16.80 5.56
CA GLY A 275 -30.29 17.05 4.25
C GLY A 275 -29.05 16.20 3.94
N SER A 276 -28.49 15.48 4.93
CA SER A 276 -27.34 14.61 4.71
C SER A 276 -27.71 13.42 3.82
N LEU A 277 -26.74 12.88 3.08
CA LEU A 277 -27.01 11.87 2.05
C LEU A 277 -27.69 10.61 2.61
N ILE A 278 -27.21 10.12 3.76
CA ILE A 278 -27.77 8.93 4.42
C ILE A 278 -29.18 9.18 4.94
N GLU A 279 -29.42 10.31 5.63
CA GLU A 279 -30.75 10.57 6.21
C GLU A 279 -31.80 10.81 5.12
N ASN A 280 -31.42 11.48 4.03
CA ASN A 280 -32.27 11.63 2.86
C ASN A 280 -32.58 10.27 2.22
N ALA A 281 -31.57 9.40 2.05
CA ALA A 281 -31.76 8.05 1.52
C ALA A 281 -32.65 7.18 2.42
N ILE A 282 -32.42 7.16 3.75
CA ILE A 282 -33.25 6.45 4.73
C ILE A 282 -34.70 6.88 4.62
N SER A 283 -34.96 8.20 4.59
CA SER A 283 -36.31 8.76 4.46
C SER A 283 -37.01 8.24 3.20
N ARG A 284 -36.29 8.09 2.09
CA ARG A 284 -36.85 7.58 0.83
C ARG A 284 -37.04 6.07 0.82
N LEU A 285 -36.08 5.31 1.34
CA LEU A 285 -36.18 3.86 1.48
C LEU A 285 -37.39 3.45 2.32
N ASP A 286 -37.60 4.16 3.43
CA ASP A 286 -38.72 3.95 4.35
C ASP A 286 -40.06 4.37 3.72
N SER A 287 -40.14 5.59 3.17
CA SER A 287 -41.37 6.10 2.54
C SER A 287 -41.86 5.26 1.35
N LEU A 288 -40.95 4.54 0.67
CA LEU A 288 -41.25 3.72 -0.49
C LEU A 288 -41.30 2.22 -0.17
N ASP A 289 -41.14 1.85 1.11
CA ASP A 289 -41.11 0.47 1.61
C ASP A 289 -40.16 -0.44 0.79
N LYS A 290 -38.94 0.06 0.54
CA LYS A 290 -37.97 -0.61 -0.34
C LYS A 290 -37.21 -1.74 0.34
N ILE A 291 -37.10 -1.73 1.66
CA ILE A 291 -36.41 -2.80 2.40
C ILE A 291 -37.19 -4.12 2.28
N ALA A 292 -38.52 -4.09 2.29
CA ALA A 292 -39.36 -5.27 2.11
C ALA A 292 -39.23 -5.91 0.72
N GLN A 293 -38.71 -5.18 -0.27
CA GLN A 293 -38.54 -5.65 -1.66
C GLN A 293 -37.16 -6.30 -1.90
N LEU A 294 -36.25 -6.23 -0.94
CA LEU A 294 -34.95 -6.89 -1.03
C LEU A 294 -35.10 -8.40 -0.97
N LYS A 295 -34.32 -9.12 -1.77
CA LYS A 295 -34.32 -10.59 -1.74
C LYS A 295 -33.84 -11.14 -0.39
N ASN A 296 -32.79 -10.53 0.17
CA ASN A 296 -32.11 -10.96 1.40
C ASN A 296 -31.92 -9.78 2.37
N PRO A 297 -32.98 -9.26 3.01
CA PRO A 297 -32.88 -8.10 3.90
C PRO A 297 -32.06 -8.37 5.17
N GLU A 298 -31.92 -9.64 5.59
CA GLU A 298 -31.14 -10.03 6.77
C GLU A 298 -29.63 -9.75 6.63
N GLU A 299 -29.10 -9.65 5.39
CA GLU A 299 -27.69 -9.25 5.14
C GLU A 299 -27.38 -7.86 5.69
N PHE A 300 -28.40 -6.98 5.72
CA PHE A 300 -28.25 -5.59 6.10
C PHE A 300 -28.54 -5.33 7.57
N GLY A 301 -28.80 -6.36 8.38
CA GLY A 301 -29.00 -6.22 9.82
C GLY A 301 -30.22 -6.96 10.34
N THR A 302 -30.32 -6.98 11.66
CA THR A 302 -31.34 -7.73 12.40
C THR A 302 -32.58 -6.89 12.70
N THR A 303 -32.40 -5.58 12.82
CA THR A 303 -33.49 -4.62 13.04
C THR A 303 -33.77 -3.81 11.78
N ASP A 304 -34.98 -3.27 11.66
CA ASP A 304 -35.34 -2.46 10.48
C ASP A 304 -34.53 -1.16 10.39
N GLU A 305 -34.18 -0.55 11.52
CA GLU A 305 -33.29 0.62 11.55
C GLU A 305 -31.87 0.27 11.07
N GLU A 306 -31.33 -0.88 11.48
CA GLU A 306 -30.02 -1.36 10.98
C GLU A 306 -30.07 -1.60 9.47
N ARG A 307 -31.14 -2.23 8.97
CA ARG A 307 -31.32 -2.51 7.54
C ARG A 307 -31.41 -1.22 6.72
N LEU A 308 -32.24 -0.27 7.15
CA LEU A 308 -32.37 1.04 6.51
C LEU A 308 -31.01 1.76 6.46
N PHE A 309 -30.31 1.81 7.59
CA PHE A 309 -29.01 2.47 7.66
C PHE A 309 -27.95 1.80 6.79
N ASN A 310 -27.81 0.46 6.85
CA ASN A 310 -26.76 -0.24 6.09
C ASN A 310 -27.02 -0.20 4.58
N VAL A 311 -28.29 -0.26 4.13
CA VAL A 311 -28.66 -0.06 2.73
C VAL A 311 -28.37 1.39 2.29
N ALA A 312 -28.80 2.38 3.08
CA ALA A 312 -28.54 3.80 2.80
C ALA A 312 -27.04 4.12 2.76
N LEU A 313 -26.25 3.53 3.66
CA LEU A 313 -24.80 3.66 3.69
C LEU A 313 -24.17 3.09 2.42
N ARG A 314 -24.58 1.88 2.00
CA ARG A 314 -24.08 1.24 0.76
C ARG A 314 -24.38 2.08 -0.47
N LEU A 315 -25.61 2.58 -0.59
CA LEU A 315 -26.00 3.50 -1.68
C LEU A 315 -25.19 4.80 -1.63
N SER A 316 -25.09 5.43 -0.45
CA SER A 316 -24.36 6.69 -0.25
C SER A 316 -22.88 6.56 -0.62
N ILE A 317 -22.23 5.47 -0.24
CA ILE A 317 -20.83 5.18 -0.62
C ILE A 317 -20.71 5.07 -2.14
N ASN A 318 -21.60 4.32 -2.81
CA ASN A 318 -21.58 4.18 -4.27
C ASN A 318 -21.79 5.51 -5.00
N TRP A 319 -22.71 6.33 -4.52
CA TRP A 319 -22.98 7.66 -5.09
C TRP A 319 -21.80 8.61 -4.90
N ILE A 320 -21.24 8.69 -3.70
CA ILE A 320 -20.07 9.53 -3.42
C ILE A 320 -18.85 9.04 -4.21
N ASN A 321 -18.66 7.73 -4.36
CA ASN A 321 -17.62 7.16 -5.22
C ASN A 321 -17.72 7.69 -6.65
N ARG A 322 -18.93 7.70 -7.24
CA ARG A 322 -19.17 8.25 -8.58
C ARG A 322 -18.93 9.77 -8.64
N VAL A 323 -19.37 10.53 -7.64
CA VAL A 323 -19.16 11.99 -7.59
C VAL A 323 -17.66 12.33 -7.49
N LEU A 324 -16.90 11.64 -6.63
CA LEU A 324 -15.45 11.87 -6.50
C LEU A 324 -14.69 11.45 -7.76
N PHE A 325 -15.09 10.36 -8.39
CA PHE A 325 -14.56 9.99 -9.71
C PHE A 325 -14.82 11.08 -10.74
N LEU A 326 -16.04 11.61 -10.78
CA LEU A 326 -16.39 12.69 -11.70
C LEU A 326 -15.63 13.97 -11.43
N LYS A 327 -15.34 14.26 -10.16
CA LYS A 327 -14.54 15.43 -9.80
C LYS A 327 -13.10 15.29 -10.29
N LEU A 328 -12.52 14.10 -10.22
CA LEU A 328 -11.21 13.79 -10.82
C LEU A 328 -11.24 13.91 -12.34
N LEU A 329 -12.28 13.38 -13.00
CA LEU A 329 -12.45 13.49 -14.45
C LEU A 329 -12.59 14.95 -14.89
N GLU A 330 -13.44 15.73 -14.23
CA GLU A 330 -13.62 17.15 -14.49
C GLU A 330 -12.29 17.91 -14.39
N ALA A 331 -11.58 17.71 -13.28
CA ALA A 331 -10.27 18.30 -13.02
C ALA A 331 -9.25 17.95 -14.13
N GLN A 332 -9.25 16.70 -14.60
CA GLN A 332 -8.39 16.26 -15.68
C GLN A 332 -8.77 16.85 -17.04
N LEU A 333 -10.07 16.92 -17.36
CA LEU A 333 -10.54 17.54 -18.61
C LEU A 333 -10.15 19.02 -18.66
N ILE A 334 -10.37 19.77 -17.57
CA ILE A 334 -9.94 21.16 -17.44
C ILE A 334 -8.42 21.27 -17.68
N LYS A 335 -7.62 20.37 -17.10
CA LYS A 335 -6.17 20.34 -17.29
C LYS A 335 -5.76 20.07 -18.74
N TYR A 336 -6.41 19.14 -19.42
CA TYR A 336 -6.12 18.82 -20.83
C TYR A 336 -6.39 20.01 -21.76
N HIS A 337 -7.31 20.89 -21.36
CA HIS A 337 -7.68 22.11 -22.07
C HIS A 337 -7.15 23.38 -21.41
N GLN A 338 -5.95 23.31 -20.84
CA GLN A 338 -5.19 24.48 -20.35
C GLN A 338 -5.92 25.34 -19.31
N GLY A 339 -6.80 24.74 -18.51
CA GLY A 339 -7.54 25.43 -17.45
C GLY A 339 -8.91 25.96 -17.87
N ASP A 340 -9.40 25.63 -19.06
CA ASP A 340 -10.71 26.04 -19.55
C ASP A 340 -11.85 25.53 -18.64
N ARG A 341 -12.63 26.47 -18.09
CA ARG A 341 -13.72 26.19 -17.15
C ARG A 341 -15.01 25.74 -17.82
N ASP A 342 -15.14 25.81 -19.14
CA ASP A 342 -16.31 25.28 -19.86
C ASP A 342 -16.40 23.74 -19.75
N PHE A 343 -15.26 23.09 -19.49
CA PHE A 343 -15.16 21.67 -19.18
C PHE A 343 -15.59 21.32 -17.75
N ALA A 344 -15.86 22.30 -16.88
CA ALA A 344 -16.45 22.06 -15.57
C ALA A 344 -17.94 21.67 -15.71
N PHE A 345 -18.39 20.64 -15.01
CA PHE A 345 -19.76 20.14 -15.08
C PHE A 345 -20.41 19.73 -13.76
N LEU A 346 -19.67 19.59 -12.67
CA LEU A 346 -20.21 19.33 -11.33
C LEU A 346 -20.56 20.64 -10.62
N ASN A 347 -21.58 21.34 -11.12
CA ASN A 347 -22.08 22.57 -10.53
C ASN A 347 -23.59 22.71 -10.78
N LEU A 348 -24.25 23.56 -9.99
CA LEU A 348 -25.70 23.75 -10.10
C LEU A 348 -26.19 24.36 -11.42
N ALA A 349 -25.31 24.97 -12.23
CA ALA A 349 -25.72 25.48 -13.52
C ALA A 349 -25.97 24.35 -14.54
N LYS A 350 -25.20 23.25 -14.45
CA LYS A 350 -25.39 22.06 -15.30
C LYS A 350 -26.15 20.93 -14.60
N VAL A 351 -26.05 20.83 -13.28
CA VAL A 351 -26.65 19.78 -12.44
C VAL A 351 -27.43 20.44 -11.29
N PRO A 352 -28.62 21.01 -11.55
CA PRO A 352 -29.37 21.75 -10.54
C PRO A 352 -30.08 20.87 -9.49
N SER A 353 -30.27 19.57 -9.75
CA SER A 353 -30.95 18.64 -8.86
C SER A 353 -30.31 17.25 -8.81
N TYR A 354 -30.71 16.43 -7.84
CA TYR A 354 -30.31 15.02 -7.77
C TYR A 354 -30.77 14.20 -8.99
N ASP A 355 -31.87 14.58 -9.65
CA ASP A 355 -32.36 13.93 -10.88
C ASP A 355 -31.42 14.22 -12.07
N ASP A 356 -30.88 15.43 -12.15
CA ASP A 356 -29.85 15.78 -13.14
C ASP A 356 -28.52 15.06 -12.82
N LEU A 357 -28.20 14.84 -11.55
CA LEU A 357 -27.02 14.07 -11.14
C LEU A 357 -27.18 12.59 -11.51
N ASP A 358 -28.38 12.03 -11.35
CA ASP A 358 -28.74 10.69 -11.81
C ASP A 358 -28.61 10.57 -13.34
N SER A 359 -29.15 11.55 -14.07
CA SER A 359 -29.02 11.67 -15.52
C SER A 359 -27.55 11.75 -15.95
N LEU A 360 -26.71 12.49 -15.22
CA LEU A 360 -25.26 12.54 -15.47
C LEU A 360 -24.62 11.14 -15.33
N PHE A 361 -25.02 10.36 -14.33
CA PHE A 361 -24.52 8.99 -14.17
C PHE A 361 -24.96 8.08 -15.32
N PHE A 362 -26.25 8.01 -15.60
CA PHE A 362 -26.81 6.91 -16.41
C PHE A 362 -27.12 7.29 -17.86
N ASP A 363 -27.40 8.57 -18.13
CA ASP A 363 -27.76 9.06 -19.48
C ASP A 363 -26.62 9.81 -20.18
N VAL A 364 -25.55 10.15 -19.46
CA VAL A 364 -24.35 10.79 -20.03
C VAL A 364 -23.16 9.84 -20.03
N LEU A 365 -22.68 9.41 -18.86
CA LEU A 365 -21.41 8.65 -18.75
C LEU A 365 -21.56 7.19 -19.19
N ALA A 366 -22.75 6.62 -19.03
CA ALA A 366 -23.09 5.26 -19.44
C ALA A 366 -23.75 5.19 -20.85
N LYS A 367 -23.80 6.30 -21.59
CA LYS A 367 -24.45 6.38 -22.91
C LYS A 367 -23.59 7.12 -23.94
N GLU A 368 -23.42 6.52 -25.11
CA GLU A 368 -22.68 7.12 -26.24
C GLU A 368 -23.28 8.49 -26.64
N THR A 369 -22.41 9.45 -26.99
CA THR A 369 -22.76 10.85 -27.27
C THR A 369 -23.79 11.03 -28.39
N ASN A 370 -23.80 10.13 -29.38
CA ASN A 370 -24.76 10.09 -30.49
C ASN A 370 -26.16 9.60 -30.06
N LYS A 371 -26.27 8.80 -29.00
CA LYS A 371 -27.52 8.23 -28.45
C LYS A 371 -28.11 9.07 -27.31
N ARG A 372 -27.46 10.16 -26.91
CA ARG A 372 -27.94 11.10 -25.88
C ARG A 372 -29.12 11.92 -26.40
N GLU A 373 -30.05 12.26 -25.52
CA GLU A 373 -31.14 13.18 -25.84
C GLU A 373 -30.57 14.57 -26.18
N ALA A 374 -31.26 15.32 -27.05
CA ALA A 374 -30.78 16.62 -27.55
C ALA A 374 -30.43 17.62 -26.43
N LYS A 375 -31.26 17.71 -25.39
CA LYS A 375 -31.03 18.60 -24.24
C LYS A 375 -29.78 18.18 -23.46
N VAL A 376 -29.69 16.90 -23.09
CA VAL A 376 -28.55 16.31 -22.36
C VAL A 376 -27.25 16.46 -23.15
N LYS A 377 -27.29 16.22 -24.46
CA LYS A 377 -26.15 16.36 -25.36
C LYS A 377 -25.62 17.80 -25.40
N THR A 378 -26.50 18.79 -25.30
CA THR A 378 -26.12 20.21 -25.29
C THR A 378 -25.54 20.60 -23.93
N THR A 379 -26.19 20.22 -22.83
CA THR A 379 -25.73 20.53 -21.46
C THR A 379 -24.37 19.90 -21.15
N PHE A 380 -24.15 18.65 -21.54
CA PHE A 380 -22.95 17.87 -21.23
C PHE A 380 -22.11 17.57 -22.48
N ALA A 381 -22.02 18.54 -23.40
CA ALA A 381 -21.31 18.39 -24.67
C ALA A 381 -19.83 17.96 -24.51
N HIS A 382 -19.17 18.43 -23.45
CA HIS A 382 -17.76 18.14 -23.15
C HIS A 382 -17.54 16.91 -22.26
N VAL A 383 -18.61 16.25 -21.80
CA VAL A 383 -18.49 15.08 -20.92
C VAL A 383 -18.40 13.81 -21.77
N PRO A 384 -17.31 13.04 -21.68
CA PRO A 384 -17.12 11.87 -22.52
C PRO A 384 -18.03 10.70 -22.11
N TYR A 385 -18.19 9.74 -23.02
CA TYR A 385 -18.70 8.42 -22.70
C TYR A 385 -17.54 7.56 -22.21
N LEU A 386 -17.69 6.87 -21.06
CA LEU A 386 -16.60 6.10 -20.47
C LEU A 386 -16.76 4.58 -20.59
N ASN A 387 -17.95 4.09 -20.97
CA ASN A 387 -18.29 2.66 -21.07
C ASN A 387 -17.93 1.80 -19.83
N SER A 388 -17.82 2.43 -18.66
CA SER A 388 -17.37 1.76 -17.44
C SER A 388 -18.53 1.14 -16.68
N SER A 389 -18.32 -0.04 -16.08
CA SER A 389 -19.26 -0.62 -15.11
C SER A 389 -19.49 0.25 -13.88
N LEU A 390 -18.64 1.26 -13.62
CA LEU A 390 -18.81 2.23 -12.54
C LEU A 390 -20.14 3.00 -12.64
N PHE A 391 -20.56 3.30 -13.88
CA PHE A 391 -21.79 4.08 -14.16
C PHE A 391 -22.94 3.18 -14.62
N GLU A 392 -22.85 1.88 -14.39
CA GLU A 392 -24.00 0.98 -14.50
C GLU A 392 -24.76 0.93 -13.16
N PRO A 393 -26.10 0.81 -13.20
CA PRO A 393 -26.87 0.60 -11.99
C PRO A 393 -26.42 -0.65 -11.25
N THR A 394 -26.10 -0.50 -9.96
CA THR A 394 -25.79 -1.63 -9.08
C THR A 394 -27.05 -2.42 -8.75
N GLU A 395 -26.89 -3.67 -8.30
CA GLU A 395 -28.04 -4.50 -7.89
C GLU A 395 -28.84 -3.84 -6.76
N THR A 396 -28.17 -3.21 -5.79
CA THR A 396 -28.84 -2.49 -4.70
C THR A 396 -29.66 -1.32 -5.22
N GLU A 397 -29.13 -0.51 -6.16
CA GLU A 397 -29.88 0.61 -6.76
C GLU A 397 -31.12 0.11 -7.54
N GLN A 398 -30.96 -0.96 -8.31
CA GLN A 398 -32.07 -1.56 -9.07
C GLN A 398 -33.19 -2.11 -8.17
N GLN A 399 -32.83 -2.67 -7.00
CA GLN A 399 -33.82 -3.23 -6.06
C GLN A 399 -34.44 -2.17 -5.15
N THR A 400 -33.78 -1.02 -4.95
CA THR A 400 -34.19 -0.02 -3.95
C THR A 400 -34.49 1.34 -4.56
N ILE A 401 -33.53 2.27 -4.50
CA ILE A 401 -33.63 3.64 -5.00
C ILE A 401 -32.37 4.05 -5.75
N PHE A 402 -32.55 5.01 -6.64
CA PHE A 402 -31.50 5.72 -7.36
C PHE A 402 -31.23 7.08 -6.70
N ILE A 403 -30.11 7.74 -7.04
CA ILE A 403 -29.77 9.03 -6.43
C ILE A 403 -30.80 10.10 -6.79
N GLY A 404 -31.40 10.02 -7.99
CA GLY A 404 -32.47 10.92 -8.42
C GLY A 404 -33.75 10.84 -7.57
N ASN A 405 -33.91 9.81 -6.73
CA ASN A 405 -35.04 9.73 -5.81
C ASN A 405 -34.87 10.56 -4.54
N LEU A 406 -33.68 11.11 -4.28
CA LEU A 406 -33.42 11.99 -3.15
C LEU A 406 -34.16 13.31 -3.29
N ARG A 407 -34.54 13.91 -2.17
CA ARG A 407 -35.23 15.21 -2.16
C ARG A 407 -34.22 16.34 -2.08
N GLU A 408 -34.50 17.45 -2.74
CA GLU A 408 -33.79 18.70 -2.51
C GLU A 408 -34.04 19.18 -1.08
N ARG A 409 -32.98 19.22 -0.28
CA ARG A 409 -33.00 19.58 1.15
C ARG A 409 -31.85 20.51 1.47
N THR A 410 -31.96 21.27 2.55
CA THR A 410 -30.84 22.07 3.07
C THR A 410 -30.02 21.28 4.09
N LEU A 411 -28.74 21.61 4.19
CA LEU A 411 -27.80 21.07 5.15
C LEU A 411 -27.06 22.25 5.84
N PRO A 412 -27.01 22.30 7.17
CA PRO A 412 -26.19 23.28 7.87
C PRO A 412 -24.71 23.13 7.51
N ILE A 413 -24.00 24.24 7.35
CA ILE A 413 -22.59 24.23 7.00
C ILE A 413 -21.76 23.74 8.19
N PHE A 414 -20.83 22.82 7.92
CA PHE A 414 -19.95 22.25 8.94
C PHE A 414 -19.10 23.34 9.61
N ALA A 415 -19.00 23.34 10.94
CA ALA A 415 -18.21 24.35 11.68
C ALA A 415 -16.72 24.36 11.28
N GLY A 416 -16.20 23.21 10.85
CA GLY A 416 -14.84 23.06 10.34
C GLY A 416 -14.68 23.35 8.85
N THR A 417 -15.70 23.90 8.16
CA THR A 417 -15.74 23.98 6.70
C THR A 417 -14.52 24.66 6.08
N VAL A 418 -14.11 24.16 4.91
CA VAL A 418 -13.15 24.82 4.03
C VAL A 418 -13.74 26.06 3.34
N LEU A 419 -15.07 26.16 3.27
CA LEU A 419 -15.77 27.24 2.55
C LEU A 419 -15.60 28.57 3.26
N LYS A 420 -15.31 29.61 2.47
CA LYS A 420 -15.14 30.98 2.94
C LYS A 420 -16.21 31.89 2.36
N ASP A 421 -16.63 32.88 3.15
CA ASP A 421 -17.47 33.97 2.68
C ASP A 421 -16.66 35.00 1.88
N ASN A 422 -17.35 36.02 1.34
CA ASN A 422 -16.74 37.10 0.56
C ASN A 422 -15.74 37.95 1.36
N GLN A 423 -15.73 37.85 2.69
CA GLN A 423 -14.80 38.54 3.58
C GLN A 423 -13.62 37.64 3.99
N GLY A 424 -13.58 36.40 3.51
CA GLY A 424 -12.52 35.42 3.81
C GLY A 424 -12.72 34.66 5.13
N ASN A 425 -13.83 34.87 5.83
CA ASN A 425 -14.18 34.15 7.06
C ASN A 425 -14.84 32.81 6.73
N LYS A 426 -14.86 31.87 7.67
CA LYS A 426 -15.57 30.59 7.50
C LYS A 426 -17.06 30.85 7.28
N ARG A 427 -17.62 30.23 6.25
CA ARG A 427 -19.04 30.37 5.92
C ARG A 427 -19.90 29.72 7.01
N VAL A 428 -21.02 30.37 7.35
CA VAL A 428 -21.99 29.90 8.35
C VAL A 428 -23.41 29.94 7.76
N GLY A 429 -24.32 29.15 8.33
CA GLY A 429 -25.72 29.05 7.88
C GLY A 429 -26.04 27.69 7.27
N GLU A 430 -27.00 27.64 6.36
CA GLU A 430 -27.41 26.43 5.63
C GLU A 430 -27.30 26.63 4.12
N LEU A 431 -27.07 25.54 3.39
CA LEU A 431 -27.04 25.50 1.92
C LEU A 431 -27.91 24.35 1.43
N ASN A 432 -28.38 24.41 0.18
CA ASN A 432 -28.88 23.21 -0.49
C ASN A 432 -27.78 22.12 -0.42
N ALA A 433 -28.13 20.90 -0.05
CA ALA A 433 -27.17 19.84 0.24
C ALA A 433 -26.31 19.46 -0.98
N LEU A 434 -26.90 19.44 -2.18
CA LEU A 434 -26.18 19.17 -3.43
C LEU A 434 -25.24 20.33 -3.77
N ALA A 435 -25.70 21.58 -3.61
CA ALA A 435 -24.87 22.76 -3.76
C ALA A 435 -23.66 22.73 -2.82
N TYR A 436 -23.91 22.37 -1.55
CA TYR A 436 -22.85 22.29 -0.55
C TYR A 436 -21.83 21.22 -0.93
N LEU A 437 -22.26 20.04 -1.38
CA LEU A 437 -21.34 19.00 -1.86
C LEU A 437 -20.45 19.50 -3.00
N PHE A 438 -21.01 20.17 -4.01
CA PHE A 438 -20.21 20.68 -5.14
C PHE A 438 -19.27 21.81 -4.73
N GLU A 439 -19.73 22.81 -3.97
CA GLU A 439 -18.88 23.89 -3.47
C GLU A 439 -17.75 23.36 -2.58
N PHE A 440 -18.06 22.38 -1.72
CA PHE A 440 -17.06 21.69 -0.90
C PHE A 440 -15.99 21.03 -1.76
N LEU A 441 -16.37 20.27 -2.79
CA LEU A 441 -15.40 19.62 -3.68
C LEU A 441 -14.60 20.63 -4.51
N ASP A 442 -15.21 21.73 -4.96
CA ASP A 442 -14.55 22.81 -5.70
C ASP A 442 -13.50 23.55 -4.87
N ALA A 443 -13.64 23.56 -3.54
CA ALA A 443 -12.68 24.19 -2.65
C ALA A 443 -11.36 23.40 -2.51
N TYR A 444 -11.33 22.14 -2.97
CA TYR A 444 -10.15 21.28 -3.01
C TYR A 444 -9.65 21.07 -4.45
N LYS A 445 -8.37 20.73 -4.60
CA LYS A 445 -7.70 20.51 -5.89
C LYS A 445 -7.54 19.03 -6.18
N PHE A 446 -8.09 18.61 -7.31
CA PHE A 446 -8.10 17.22 -7.80
C PHE A 446 -7.24 17.01 -9.06
N ASP A 447 -6.75 18.10 -9.68
CA ASP A 447 -6.13 18.14 -11.01
C ASP A 447 -4.60 17.95 -11.01
N ARG A 448 -3.94 17.89 -9.85
CA ARG A 448 -2.48 17.98 -9.77
C ARG A 448 -1.83 16.75 -9.16
N ASP A 449 -0.90 16.17 -9.90
CA ASP A 449 0.22 15.51 -9.27
C ASP A 449 0.99 16.58 -8.51
N GLU A 450 1.32 16.31 -7.24
CA GLU A 450 2.00 17.21 -6.30
C GLU A 450 3.23 17.91 -6.87
N LEU A 451 3.75 17.45 -8.00
CA LEU A 451 5.04 17.77 -8.59
C LEU A 451 5.01 18.86 -9.67
N GLU A 452 3.86 19.18 -10.30
CA GLU A 452 3.81 20.09 -11.46
C GLU A 452 3.92 21.60 -11.14
N ASN A 453 3.39 22.08 -10.02
CA ASN A 453 3.62 23.47 -9.58
C ASN A 453 3.48 23.64 -8.05
N PRO A 454 4.57 23.92 -7.30
CA PRO A 454 4.63 23.70 -5.84
C PRO A 454 4.11 24.81 -4.91
N GLN A 455 3.76 25.98 -5.44
CA GLN A 455 3.55 27.19 -4.61
C GLN A 455 2.17 27.25 -3.92
N GLU A 456 1.27 26.30 -4.15
CA GLU A 456 -0.11 26.33 -3.62
C GLU A 456 -0.35 25.27 -2.53
N ASP A 457 -1.20 25.63 -1.55
CA ASP A 457 -1.56 24.86 -0.34
C ASP A 457 -1.67 23.34 -0.55
N SER A 458 -0.65 22.59 -0.10
CA SER A 458 -0.66 21.13 -0.02
C SER A 458 -1.83 20.59 0.83
N GLU A 459 -2.36 21.42 1.75
CA GLU A 459 -3.53 21.09 2.58
C GLU A 459 -4.84 20.95 1.79
N LYS A 460 -4.89 21.40 0.53
CA LYS A 460 -6.11 21.34 -0.30
C LYS A 460 -6.04 20.31 -1.42
N LEU A 461 -4.95 19.56 -1.54
CA LEU A 461 -4.81 18.56 -2.59
C LEU A 461 -5.49 17.24 -2.19
N ILE A 462 -6.29 16.68 -3.09
CA ILE A 462 -6.92 15.37 -2.93
C ILE A 462 -6.47 14.47 -4.08
N ASN A 463 -5.69 13.44 -3.74
CA ASN A 463 -5.17 12.47 -4.71
C ASN A 463 -5.87 11.11 -4.57
N ALA A 464 -5.65 10.22 -5.54
CA ALA A 464 -6.25 8.88 -5.60
C ALA A 464 -6.00 8.03 -4.34
N SER A 465 -4.81 8.14 -3.75
CA SER A 465 -4.41 7.39 -2.57
C SER A 465 -5.12 7.89 -1.31
N VAL A 466 -5.28 9.22 -1.16
CA VAL A 466 -6.06 9.85 -0.08
C VAL A 466 -7.53 9.42 -0.15
N LEU A 467 -8.12 9.40 -1.36
CA LEU A 467 -9.49 8.93 -1.55
C LEU A 467 -9.64 7.46 -1.13
N GLY A 468 -8.71 6.60 -1.56
CA GLY A 468 -8.69 5.20 -1.12
C GLY A 468 -8.64 5.07 0.40
N LEU A 469 -7.77 5.83 1.07
CA LEU A 469 -7.66 5.84 2.54
C LEU A 469 -8.95 6.32 3.23
N ILE A 470 -9.63 7.33 2.67
CA ILE A 470 -10.91 7.83 3.19
C ILE A 470 -11.97 6.73 3.16
N PHE A 471 -12.14 6.08 2.00
CA PHE A 471 -13.15 5.04 1.86
C PHE A 471 -12.84 3.79 2.67
N GLU A 472 -11.56 3.47 2.82
CA GLU A 472 -11.11 2.43 3.74
C GLU A 472 -11.46 2.75 5.18
N LYS A 473 -11.29 3.99 5.65
CA LYS A 473 -11.73 4.37 6.99
C LYS A 473 -13.25 4.29 7.13
N ILE A 474 -14.00 4.67 6.09
CA ILE A 474 -15.45 4.53 6.07
C ILE A 474 -15.89 3.06 6.19
N ASN A 475 -15.17 2.13 5.57
CA ASN A 475 -15.49 0.71 5.63
C ASN A 475 -14.87 -0.05 6.81
N GLY A 476 -13.66 0.32 7.21
CA GLY A 476 -12.67 -0.64 7.72
C GLY A 476 -12.75 -0.98 9.21
N TYR A 477 -13.57 -0.28 9.98
CA TYR A 477 -13.53 -0.45 11.43
C TYR A 477 -14.48 -1.52 11.99
N LYS A 478 -15.44 -2.03 11.18
CA LYS A 478 -16.31 -3.16 11.58
C LYS A 478 -15.65 -4.54 11.38
N ASP A 479 -14.78 -4.71 10.38
CA ASP A 479 -14.39 -6.04 9.85
C ASP A 479 -12.95 -6.49 10.17
N GLY A 480 -12.15 -5.67 10.87
CA GLY A 480 -10.76 -6.01 11.19
C GLY A 480 -9.76 -5.84 10.04
N SER A 481 -10.14 -5.08 9.01
CA SER A 481 -9.28 -4.64 7.91
C SER A 481 -8.46 -3.42 8.33
N PHE A 482 -7.13 -3.48 8.19
CA PHE A 482 -6.23 -2.36 8.46
C PHE A 482 -5.61 -1.84 7.17
N TYR A 483 -5.56 -0.51 7.03
CA TYR A 483 -4.82 0.12 5.94
C TYR A 483 -3.35 -0.28 6.02
N THR A 484 -2.81 -0.75 4.90
CA THR A 484 -1.40 -1.10 4.80
C THR A 484 -0.63 0.14 4.35
N PRO A 485 0.33 0.65 5.12
CA PRO A 485 1.09 1.83 4.73
C PRO A 485 1.78 1.67 3.37
N SER A 486 1.85 2.75 2.61
CA SER A 486 2.38 2.74 1.23
C SER A 486 3.83 2.24 1.13
N PHE A 487 4.65 2.49 2.14
CA PHE A 487 6.04 2.00 2.15
C PHE A 487 6.12 0.47 2.33
N ILE A 488 5.15 -0.14 3.01
CA ILE A 488 5.00 -1.59 3.15
C ILE A 488 4.53 -2.21 1.82
N THR A 489 3.45 -1.67 1.24
CA THR A 489 2.90 -2.19 -0.02
C THR A 489 3.92 -2.08 -1.16
N MET A 490 4.61 -0.94 -1.26
CA MET A 490 5.66 -0.71 -2.26
C MET A 490 6.83 -1.69 -2.09
N TYR A 491 7.31 -1.90 -0.86
CA TYR A 491 8.36 -2.90 -0.61
C TYR A 491 7.92 -4.31 -1.00
N MET A 492 6.77 -4.76 -0.51
CA MET A 492 6.26 -6.11 -0.76
C MET A 492 6.05 -6.35 -2.27
N CYS A 493 5.46 -5.39 -2.99
CA CYS A 493 5.27 -5.50 -4.45
C CYS A 493 6.60 -5.49 -5.19
N ARG A 494 7.53 -4.59 -4.85
CA ARG A 494 8.85 -4.51 -5.47
C ARG A 494 9.63 -5.82 -5.34
N GLU A 495 9.74 -6.37 -4.14
CA GLU A 495 10.46 -7.62 -3.92
C GLU A 495 9.81 -8.81 -4.63
N THR A 496 8.49 -8.92 -4.56
CA THR A 496 7.78 -10.10 -5.06
C THR A 496 7.67 -10.11 -6.58
N ILE A 497 7.36 -8.97 -7.19
CA ILE A 497 7.09 -8.88 -8.64
C ILE A 497 8.39 -8.99 -9.43
N ARG A 498 9.49 -8.38 -8.96
CA ARG A 498 10.80 -8.51 -9.61
C ARG A 498 11.23 -9.99 -9.67
N ARG A 499 11.09 -10.72 -8.57
CA ARG A 499 11.37 -12.17 -8.51
C ARG A 499 10.46 -12.97 -9.44
N ALA A 500 9.16 -12.68 -9.41
CA ALA A 500 8.19 -13.39 -10.25
C ALA A 500 8.44 -13.18 -11.75
N ILE A 501 8.85 -11.97 -12.18
CA ILE A 501 9.21 -11.71 -13.57
C ILE A 501 10.46 -12.52 -13.97
N VAL A 502 11.54 -12.49 -13.18
CA VAL A 502 12.75 -13.29 -13.45
C VAL A 502 12.40 -14.77 -13.58
N GLN A 503 11.62 -15.29 -12.64
CA GLN A 503 11.17 -16.68 -12.68
C GLN A 503 10.33 -16.98 -13.92
N LYS A 504 9.40 -16.09 -14.30
CA LYS A 504 8.55 -16.26 -15.48
C LYS A 504 9.37 -16.40 -16.75
N PHE A 505 10.41 -15.58 -16.92
CA PHE A 505 11.33 -15.70 -18.05
C PHE A 505 12.11 -17.01 -18.01
N ASN A 506 12.59 -17.45 -16.85
CA ASN A 506 13.27 -18.73 -16.71
C ASN A 506 12.35 -19.91 -17.07
N GLU A 507 11.06 -19.86 -16.71
CA GLU A 507 10.07 -20.88 -17.06
C GLU A 507 9.75 -20.90 -18.56
N VAL A 508 9.53 -19.74 -19.18
CA VAL A 508 9.12 -19.65 -20.59
C VAL A 508 10.30 -19.87 -21.54
N LYS A 509 11.47 -19.31 -21.23
CA LYS A 509 12.65 -19.32 -22.12
C LYS A 509 13.67 -20.41 -21.77
N GLY A 510 13.52 -21.10 -20.64
CA GLY A 510 14.52 -22.05 -20.15
C GLY A 510 15.83 -21.39 -19.71
N TRP A 511 15.79 -20.12 -19.34
CA TRP A 511 16.96 -19.37 -18.89
C TRP A 511 17.31 -19.67 -17.42
N ASN A 512 18.45 -19.13 -16.99
CA ASN A 512 18.91 -19.22 -15.60
C ASN A 512 19.35 -17.83 -15.10
N CYS A 513 18.49 -16.84 -15.31
CA CYS A 513 18.69 -15.47 -14.83
C CYS A 513 18.39 -15.40 -13.33
N GLN A 514 19.15 -14.61 -12.58
CA GLN A 514 18.96 -14.39 -11.14
C GLN A 514 18.46 -12.99 -10.85
N THR A 515 18.76 -12.04 -11.73
CA THR A 515 18.43 -10.62 -11.57
C THR A 515 17.69 -10.07 -12.79
N LEU A 516 17.11 -8.87 -12.64
CA LEU A 516 16.55 -8.13 -13.78
C LEU A 516 17.63 -7.66 -14.76
N ASP A 517 18.85 -7.38 -14.28
CA ASP A 517 19.98 -7.03 -15.16
C ASP A 517 20.35 -8.20 -16.07
N ASP A 518 20.33 -9.44 -15.56
CA ASP A 518 20.54 -10.64 -16.38
C ASP A 518 19.46 -10.79 -17.46
N LEU A 519 18.21 -10.37 -17.18
CA LEU A 519 17.16 -10.35 -18.18
C LEU A 519 17.39 -9.25 -19.21
N TYR A 520 17.75 -8.04 -18.77
CA TYR A 520 18.02 -6.91 -19.65
C TYR A 520 19.06 -7.26 -20.71
N GLU A 521 20.15 -7.92 -20.32
CA GLU A 521 21.22 -8.33 -21.22
C GLU A 521 20.83 -9.48 -22.18
N ARG A 522 19.81 -10.27 -21.85
CA ARG A 522 19.35 -11.42 -22.67
C ARG A 522 18.12 -11.15 -23.53
N ILE A 523 17.35 -10.09 -23.25
CA ILE A 523 16.16 -9.78 -24.03
C ILE A 523 16.55 -9.25 -25.41
N GLU A 524 16.34 -10.09 -26.42
CA GLU A 524 16.52 -9.71 -27.83
C GLU A 524 15.19 -9.21 -28.44
N ASP A 525 14.09 -9.98 -28.27
CA ASP A 525 12.76 -9.61 -28.74
C ASP A 525 11.95 -8.92 -27.64
N LYS A 526 11.81 -7.59 -27.79
CA LYS A 526 11.06 -6.76 -26.85
C LYS A 526 9.55 -7.02 -26.85
N ARG A 527 8.97 -7.44 -27.99
CA ARG A 527 7.52 -7.72 -28.08
C ARG A 527 7.19 -9.04 -27.39
N GLU A 528 8.02 -10.05 -27.59
CA GLU A 528 7.93 -11.31 -26.86
C GLU A 528 8.08 -11.06 -25.36
N ALA A 529 9.13 -10.33 -24.95
CA ALA A 529 9.38 -10.01 -23.54
C ALA A 529 8.21 -9.23 -22.90
N ASN A 530 7.64 -8.24 -23.60
CA ASN A 530 6.46 -7.52 -23.14
C ASN A 530 5.26 -8.46 -22.91
N THR A 531 5.06 -9.42 -23.83
CA THR A 531 3.99 -10.43 -23.77
C THR A 531 4.19 -11.40 -22.60
N ILE A 532 5.43 -11.83 -22.34
CA ILE A 532 5.78 -12.69 -21.20
C ILE A 532 5.40 -11.98 -19.89
N ILE A 533 5.76 -10.70 -19.73
CA ILE A 533 5.39 -9.92 -18.54
C ILE A 533 3.87 -9.77 -18.43
N ASN A 534 3.17 -9.53 -19.55
CA ASN A 534 1.70 -9.42 -19.58
C ASN A 534 0.96 -10.75 -19.36
N SER A 535 1.68 -11.87 -19.29
CA SER A 535 1.12 -13.17 -18.94
C SER A 535 1.15 -13.48 -17.43
N LEU A 536 1.77 -12.61 -16.63
CA LEU A 536 1.89 -12.77 -15.19
C LEU A 536 0.51 -12.73 -14.52
N LYS A 537 0.26 -13.59 -13.53
CA LYS A 537 -1.00 -13.63 -12.77
C LYS A 537 -0.73 -13.37 -11.28
N ILE A 538 -1.23 -12.24 -10.78
CA ILE A 538 -1.04 -11.75 -9.41
C ILE A 538 -2.40 -11.71 -8.71
N CYS A 539 -2.52 -12.34 -7.55
CA CYS A 539 -3.75 -12.38 -6.77
C CYS A 539 -3.59 -11.81 -5.36
N ASP A 540 -4.55 -10.99 -4.95
CA ASP A 540 -4.80 -10.66 -3.54
C ASP A 540 -6.13 -11.29 -3.09
N PRO A 541 -6.10 -12.34 -2.24
CA PRO A 541 -7.31 -13.03 -1.78
C PRO A 541 -8.06 -12.30 -0.66
N ALA A 542 -7.54 -11.16 -0.17
CA ALA A 542 -8.20 -10.29 0.79
C ALA A 542 -7.92 -8.83 0.41
N VAL A 543 -8.34 -8.48 -0.81
CA VAL A 543 -7.84 -7.30 -1.54
C VAL A 543 -8.13 -5.96 -0.87
N GLY A 544 -9.15 -5.90 0.00
CA GLY A 544 -9.58 -4.66 0.62
C GLY A 544 -9.83 -3.59 -0.44
N SER A 545 -9.17 -2.45 -0.30
CA SER A 545 -9.24 -1.31 -1.22
C SER A 545 -8.38 -1.42 -2.48
N GLY A 546 -7.65 -2.52 -2.67
CA GLY A 546 -6.80 -2.71 -3.83
C GLY A 546 -5.46 -1.99 -3.81
N HIS A 547 -4.95 -1.58 -2.64
CA HIS A 547 -3.66 -0.88 -2.55
C HIS A 547 -2.50 -1.74 -3.11
N PHE A 548 -2.41 -3.03 -2.74
CA PHE A 548 -1.41 -3.93 -3.32
C PHE A 548 -1.50 -4.06 -4.84
N LEU A 549 -2.71 -4.11 -5.41
CA LEU A 549 -2.89 -4.22 -6.85
C LEU A 549 -2.42 -2.96 -7.60
N VAL A 550 -2.65 -1.78 -7.04
CA VAL A 550 -2.14 -0.52 -7.61
C VAL A 550 -0.61 -0.41 -7.49
N SER A 551 -0.06 -0.77 -6.33
CA SER A 551 1.41 -0.82 -6.17
C SER A 551 2.04 -1.84 -7.12
N ALA A 552 1.37 -2.97 -7.36
CA ALA A 552 1.81 -3.98 -8.32
C ALA A 552 1.77 -3.48 -9.77
N LEU A 553 0.69 -2.81 -10.17
CA LEU A 553 0.56 -2.15 -11.48
C LEU A 553 1.74 -1.20 -11.73
N ASN A 554 2.01 -0.31 -10.77
CA ASN A 554 3.05 0.70 -10.88
C ASN A 554 4.44 0.06 -10.99
N GLU A 555 4.72 -0.97 -10.19
CA GLU A 555 6.00 -1.68 -10.24
C GLU A 555 6.20 -2.41 -11.57
N ILE A 556 5.17 -3.08 -12.12
CA ILE A 556 5.26 -3.75 -13.42
C ILE A 556 5.61 -2.74 -14.52
N ILE A 557 4.96 -1.57 -14.56
CA ILE A 557 5.26 -0.53 -15.55
C ILE A 557 6.70 -0.01 -15.40
N ALA A 558 7.17 0.20 -14.17
CA ALA A 558 8.55 0.61 -13.91
C ALA A 558 9.56 -0.44 -14.39
N ILE A 559 9.33 -1.74 -14.10
CA ILE A 559 10.18 -2.83 -14.59
C ILE A 559 10.17 -2.90 -16.13
N LYS A 560 9.02 -2.69 -16.77
CA LYS A 560 8.94 -2.64 -18.24
C LYS A 560 9.76 -1.49 -18.83
N SER A 561 9.79 -0.34 -18.16
CA SER A 561 10.65 0.78 -18.54
C SER A 561 12.14 0.44 -18.33
N GLU A 562 12.51 -0.13 -17.19
CA GLU A 562 13.87 -0.60 -16.86
C GLU A 562 14.40 -1.61 -17.88
N LEU A 563 13.57 -2.58 -18.26
CA LEU A 563 13.89 -3.60 -19.28
C LEU A 563 13.78 -3.07 -20.73
N ARG A 564 13.35 -1.83 -20.93
CA ARG A 564 13.09 -1.22 -22.26
C ARG A 564 12.08 -1.98 -23.12
N VAL A 565 11.13 -2.64 -22.47
CA VAL A 565 10.02 -3.40 -23.09
C VAL A 565 8.66 -2.71 -22.90
N LEU A 566 8.64 -1.46 -22.42
CA LEU A 566 7.46 -0.60 -22.50
C LEU A 566 7.35 -0.06 -23.93
N LEU A 567 6.37 -0.57 -24.68
CA LEU A 567 6.23 -0.36 -26.13
C LEU A 567 5.00 0.49 -26.46
N ASP A 568 5.07 1.23 -27.55
CA ASP A 568 3.90 1.86 -28.17
C ASP A 568 3.12 0.89 -29.08
N SER A 569 2.03 1.37 -29.67
CA SER A 569 1.18 0.61 -30.60
C SER A 569 1.88 0.12 -31.87
N SER A 570 3.01 0.73 -32.26
CA SER A 570 3.86 0.27 -33.37
C SER A 570 4.92 -0.74 -32.94
N GLY A 571 5.01 -1.03 -31.64
CA GLY A 571 6.02 -1.90 -31.04
C GLY A 571 7.38 -1.24 -30.84
N LYS A 572 7.48 0.09 -30.89
CA LYS A 572 8.71 0.83 -30.63
C LYS A 572 8.80 1.18 -29.14
N SER A 573 9.98 1.00 -28.54
CA SER A 573 10.17 1.26 -27.11
C SER A 573 10.15 2.76 -26.78
N LEU A 574 9.60 3.11 -25.63
CA LEU A 574 9.68 4.45 -25.04
C LEU A 574 11.03 4.68 -24.35
N LYS A 575 12.14 4.45 -25.06
CA LYS A 575 13.50 4.49 -24.50
C LYS A 575 13.94 5.89 -24.05
N ASP A 576 13.30 6.92 -24.59
CA ASP A 576 13.57 8.34 -24.32
C ASP A 576 12.80 8.84 -23.07
N TYR A 577 12.15 7.90 -22.36
CA TYR A 577 11.39 8.14 -21.15
C TYR A 577 11.78 7.14 -20.07
N ARG A 578 11.98 7.65 -18.85
CA ARG A 578 12.24 6.84 -17.67
C ARG A 578 11.02 6.83 -16.77
N VAL A 579 10.59 5.65 -16.36
CA VAL A 579 9.50 5.49 -15.39
C VAL A 579 10.04 5.01 -14.06
N GLU A 580 9.62 5.65 -12.97
CA GLU A 580 9.98 5.27 -11.61
C GLU A 580 8.76 5.29 -10.70
N VAL A 581 8.73 4.43 -9.69
CA VAL A 581 7.75 4.50 -8.61
C VAL A 581 8.36 5.26 -7.43
N ARG A 582 7.70 6.34 -6.99
CA ARG A 582 8.07 7.08 -5.77
C ARG A 582 6.82 7.40 -4.95
N ASN A 583 6.86 7.12 -3.65
CA ASN A 583 5.71 7.28 -2.73
C ASN A 583 4.43 6.63 -3.31
N ASP A 584 4.58 5.43 -3.88
CA ASP A 584 3.48 4.67 -4.50
C ASP A 584 2.82 5.37 -5.71
N LYS A 585 3.49 6.36 -6.31
CA LYS A 585 3.06 7.04 -7.54
C LYS A 585 4.02 6.73 -8.69
N LEU A 586 3.45 6.52 -9.87
CA LEU A 586 4.20 6.36 -11.11
C LEU A 586 4.63 7.72 -11.65
N LEU A 587 5.94 7.96 -11.72
CA LEU A 587 6.51 9.19 -12.26
C LEU A 587 7.20 8.89 -13.59
N VAL A 588 6.89 9.70 -14.60
CA VAL A 588 7.46 9.56 -15.94
C VAL A 588 8.30 10.78 -16.23
N TYR A 589 9.57 10.57 -16.56
CA TYR A 589 10.54 11.59 -16.89
C TYR A 589 10.95 11.46 -18.35
N ASP A 590 11.16 12.58 -19.03
CA ASP A 590 11.87 12.60 -20.32
C ASP A 590 13.40 12.50 -20.13
N ASP A 591 14.14 12.39 -21.23
CA ASP A 591 15.61 12.36 -21.24
C ASP A 591 16.27 13.60 -20.62
N GLU A 592 15.56 14.72 -20.57
CA GLU A 592 16.04 15.97 -19.93
C GLU A 592 15.79 15.97 -18.41
N GLY A 593 15.08 14.96 -17.89
CA GLY A 593 14.71 14.84 -16.48
C GLY A 593 13.50 15.68 -16.08
N ASN A 594 12.74 16.20 -17.05
CA ASN A 594 11.49 16.91 -16.79
C ASN A 594 10.34 15.92 -16.61
N LEU A 595 9.36 16.29 -15.77
CA LEU A 595 8.17 15.46 -15.55
C LEU A 595 7.29 15.50 -16.81
N PHE A 596 6.85 14.34 -17.24
CA PHE A 596 5.94 14.20 -18.36
C PHE A 596 4.60 14.87 -18.06
N ALA A 597 4.19 15.77 -18.96
CA ALA A 597 2.87 16.40 -18.93
C ALA A 597 2.19 16.19 -20.28
N TYR A 598 1.06 15.50 -20.28
CA TYR A 598 0.29 15.20 -21.50
C TYR A 598 -0.26 16.48 -22.15
N HIS A 599 -0.14 16.56 -23.47
CA HIS A 599 -0.70 17.63 -24.30
C HIS A 599 -1.32 17.00 -25.54
N PRO A 600 -2.66 17.01 -25.71
CA PRO A 600 -3.35 16.28 -26.78
C PRO A 600 -2.87 16.63 -28.19
N HIS A 601 -2.45 17.87 -28.42
CA HIS A 601 -1.99 18.33 -29.75
C HIS A 601 -0.53 17.96 -30.07
N ASN A 602 0.23 17.39 -29.14
CA ASN A 602 1.61 16.98 -29.36
C ASN A 602 1.70 15.48 -29.64
N LYS A 603 2.16 15.10 -30.83
CA LYS A 603 2.21 13.70 -31.29
C LYS A 603 3.07 12.79 -30.42
N GLU A 604 4.22 13.25 -29.93
CA GLU A 604 5.08 12.40 -29.09
C GLU A 604 4.47 12.22 -27.70
N LYS A 605 3.92 13.30 -27.11
CA LYS A 605 3.22 13.21 -25.83
C LYS A 605 1.97 12.33 -25.93
N GLN A 606 1.27 12.40 -27.05
CA GLN A 606 0.15 11.51 -27.35
C GLN A 606 0.58 10.05 -27.40
N ARG A 607 1.66 9.73 -28.12
CA ARG A 607 2.23 8.38 -28.22
C ARG A 607 2.58 7.79 -26.86
N VAL A 608 3.25 8.56 -26.00
CA VAL A 608 3.64 8.12 -24.65
C VAL A 608 2.41 7.90 -23.77
N GLN A 609 1.45 8.83 -23.80
CA GLN A 609 0.20 8.72 -23.04
C GLN A 609 -0.61 7.48 -23.45
N GLN A 610 -0.72 7.23 -24.75
CA GLN A 610 -1.39 6.04 -25.31
C GLN A 610 -0.73 4.75 -24.88
N ALA A 611 0.60 4.68 -24.99
CA ALA A 611 1.36 3.50 -24.60
C ALA A 611 1.22 3.19 -23.10
N LEU A 612 1.28 4.21 -22.23
CA LEU A 612 1.05 4.05 -20.79
C LEU A 612 -0.37 3.57 -20.48
N PHE A 613 -1.38 4.13 -21.16
CA PHE A 613 -2.77 3.73 -20.98
C PHE A 613 -3.01 2.27 -21.40
N HIS A 614 -2.61 1.90 -22.62
CA HIS A 614 -2.79 0.53 -23.14
C HIS A 614 -2.04 -0.51 -22.30
N GLU A 615 -0.83 -0.19 -21.87
CA GLU A 615 -0.05 -1.10 -21.03
C GLU A 615 -0.70 -1.27 -19.65
N LYS A 616 -1.11 -0.17 -19.01
CA LYS A 616 -1.85 -0.24 -17.74
C LYS A 616 -3.14 -1.03 -17.87
N GLN A 617 -3.91 -0.77 -18.94
CA GLN A 617 -5.14 -1.50 -19.24
C GLN A 617 -4.86 -3.00 -19.37
N THR A 618 -3.85 -3.39 -20.14
CA THR A 618 -3.46 -4.79 -20.35
C THR A 618 -3.09 -5.48 -19.04
N ILE A 619 -2.35 -4.80 -18.16
CA ILE A 619 -1.96 -5.35 -16.85
C ILE A 619 -3.18 -5.47 -15.93
N ILE A 620 -4.03 -4.43 -15.85
CA ILE A 620 -5.24 -4.46 -15.01
C ILE A 620 -6.18 -5.59 -15.45
N GLU A 621 -6.37 -5.77 -16.75
CA GLU A 621 -7.26 -6.77 -17.33
C GLU A 621 -6.70 -8.20 -17.30
N GLY A 622 -5.40 -8.34 -17.52
CA GLY A 622 -4.75 -9.63 -17.72
C GLY A 622 -4.01 -10.17 -16.50
N CYS A 623 -3.50 -9.29 -15.63
CA CYS A 623 -2.51 -9.67 -14.62
C CYS A 623 -3.02 -9.56 -13.18
N LEU A 624 -3.91 -8.63 -12.87
CA LEU A 624 -4.30 -8.30 -11.50
C LEU A 624 -5.64 -8.91 -11.13
N PHE A 625 -5.69 -9.69 -10.05
CA PHE A 625 -6.88 -10.37 -9.57
C PHE A 625 -7.06 -10.11 -8.07
N GLY A 626 -8.31 -9.93 -7.63
CA GLY A 626 -8.60 -9.59 -6.24
C GLY A 626 -9.91 -10.19 -5.75
N VAL A 627 -9.96 -10.58 -4.48
CA VAL A 627 -11.20 -11.04 -3.83
C VAL A 627 -11.33 -10.38 -2.47
N ASP A 628 -12.53 -9.90 -2.16
CA ASP A 628 -12.88 -9.47 -0.80
C ASP A 628 -14.28 -9.96 -0.44
N ILE A 629 -14.51 -10.23 0.84
CA ILE A 629 -15.83 -10.62 1.35
C ILE A 629 -16.78 -9.42 1.40
N ASN A 630 -16.23 -8.22 1.59
CA ASN A 630 -17.00 -6.98 1.71
C ASN A 630 -17.22 -6.35 0.32
N PRO A 631 -18.48 -6.21 -0.14
CA PRO A 631 -18.79 -5.65 -1.44
C PRO A 631 -18.35 -4.17 -1.59
N ASN A 632 -18.29 -3.41 -0.49
CA ASN A 632 -17.83 -2.02 -0.53
C ASN A 632 -16.31 -1.96 -0.79
N SER A 633 -15.53 -2.85 -0.20
CA SER A 633 -14.09 -2.98 -0.46
C SER A 633 -13.82 -3.28 -1.94
N VAL A 634 -14.57 -4.23 -2.51
CA VAL A 634 -14.52 -4.55 -3.95
C VAL A 634 -14.78 -3.32 -4.82
N THR A 635 -15.80 -2.52 -4.49
CA THR A 635 -16.12 -1.29 -5.23
C THR A 635 -14.98 -0.27 -5.14
N ILE A 636 -14.38 -0.08 -3.98
CA ILE A 636 -13.24 0.84 -3.79
C ILE A 636 -12.02 0.37 -4.57
N CYS A 637 -11.72 -0.94 -4.53
CA CYS A 637 -10.62 -1.52 -5.31
C CYS A 637 -10.79 -1.25 -6.81
N ARG A 638 -11.98 -1.49 -7.36
CA ARG A 638 -12.29 -1.17 -8.77
C ARG A 638 -12.13 0.32 -9.06
N LEU A 639 -12.64 1.19 -8.17
CA LEU A 639 -12.49 2.64 -8.29
C LEU A 639 -11.02 3.07 -8.30
N ARG A 640 -10.20 2.53 -7.40
CA ARG A 640 -8.78 2.85 -7.29
C ARG A 640 -8.03 2.49 -8.59
N LEU A 641 -8.33 1.33 -9.17
CA LEU A 641 -7.78 0.90 -10.46
C LEU A 641 -8.26 1.80 -11.62
N TRP A 642 -9.54 2.17 -11.66
CA TRP A 642 -10.05 3.11 -12.67
C TRP A 642 -9.41 4.49 -12.55
N ILE A 643 -9.20 5.01 -11.33
CA ILE A 643 -8.54 6.31 -11.13
C ILE A 643 -7.09 6.23 -11.63
N GLU A 644 -6.37 5.14 -11.35
CA GLU A 644 -4.99 4.98 -11.80
C GLU A 644 -4.86 4.87 -13.33
N LEU A 645 -5.87 4.29 -13.99
CA LEU A 645 -5.94 4.25 -15.45
C LEU A 645 -6.39 5.60 -16.04
N LEU A 646 -7.35 6.27 -15.41
CA LEU A 646 -7.88 7.57 -15.81
C LEU A 646 -6.76 8.60 -15.93
N LYS A 647 -5.77 8.62 -15.03
CA LYS A 647 -4.58 9.49 -15.10
C LYS A 647 -3.87 9.47 -16.47
N ASN A 648 -3.93 8.33 -17.18
CA ASN A 648 -3.32 8.16 -18.49
C ASN A 648 -4.33 8.17 -19.65
N ALA A 649 -5.62 8.46 -19.41
CA ALA A 649 -6.61 8.58 -20.48
C ALA A 649 -6.18 9.63 -21.52
N TYR A 650 -6.49 9.39 -22.79
CA TYR A 650 -6.06 10.21 -23.91
C TYR A 650 -7.21 10.47 -24.90
N TYR A 651 -7.08 11.50 -25.72
CA TYR A 651 -8.02 11.76 -26.82
C TYR A 651 -7.66 10.93 -28.05
N ARG A 652 -8.64 10.17 -28.56
CA ARG A 652 -8.54 9.46 -29.84
C ARG A 652 -8.61 10.44 -31.02
N GLU A 653 -8.31 9.95 -32.22
CA GLU A 653 -8.34 10.75 -33.45
C GLU A 653 -9.74 11.30 -33.79
N ASP A 654 -10.79 10.64 -33.31
CA ASP A 654 -12.20 11.07 -33.45
C ASP A 654 -12.59 12.21 -32.48
N GLY A 655 -11.66 12.68 -31.65
CA GLY A 655 -11.88 13.74 -30.66
C GLY A 655 -12.55 13.27 -29.37
N ASN A 656 -12.80 11.97 -29.21
CA ASN A 656 -13.37 11.41 -27.98
C ASN A 656 -12.26 10.96 -27.02
N LEU A 657 -12.53 11.05 -25.71
CA LEU A 657 -11.65 10.48 -24.71
C LEU A 657 -11.74 8.94 -24.75
N GLU A 658 -10.61 8.26 -24.55
CA GLU A 658 -10.56 6.81 -24.50
C GLU A 658 -11.46 6.23 -23.40
N THR A 659 -12.14 5.12 -23.69
CA THR A 659 -13.07 4.48 -22.74
C THR A 659 -12.31 3.66 -21.71
N LEU A 660 -12.94 3.44 -20.55
CA LEU A 660 -12.36 2.64 -19.49
C LEU A 660 -12.86 1.18 -19.57
N PRO A 661 -12.01 0.21 -19.23
CA PRO A 661 -12.35 -1.20 -19.33
C PRO A 661 -13.27 -1.68 -18.21
N ASN A 662 -13.82 -2.87 -18.40
CA ASN A 662 -14.67 -3.57 -17.43
C ASN A 662 -13.81 -4.38 -16.43
N ILE A 663 -13.37 -3.71 -15.36
CA ILE A 663 -12.48 -4.28 -14.31
C ILE A 663 -13.25 -5.21 -13.34
N ASP A 664 -14.57 -5.18 -13.35
CA ASP A 664 -15.45 -5.96 -12.46
C ASP A 664 -15.26 -7.48 -12.59
N ILE A 665 -14.70 -7.95 -13.71
CA ILE A 665 -14.43 -9.37 -13.91
C ILE A 665 -13.21 -9.88 -13.15
N ASN A 666 -12.27 -9.02 -12.76
CA ASN A 666 -11.03 -9.43 -12.06
C ASN A 666 -11.10 -9.25 -10.55
N ILE A 667 -11.99 -8.36 -10.08
CA ILE A 667 -12.18 -8.09 -8.66
C ILE A 667 -13.54 -8.64 -8.24
N LYS A 668 -13.55 -9.68 -7.39
CA LYS A 668 -14.74 -10.44 -7.02
C LYS A 668 -15.15 -10.22 -5.56
N CYS A 669 -16.46 -10.25 -5.33
CA CYS A 669 -17.01 -10.30 -3.98
C CYS A 669 -17.24 -11.77 -3.59
N GLY A 670 -16.69 -12.20 -2.46
CA GLY A 670 -16.84 -13.56 -1.96
C GLY A 670 -15.87 -13.89 -0.82
N ASN A 671 -16.20 -14.94 -0.07
CA ASN A 671 -15.36 -15.50 0.97
C ASN A 671 -14.30 -16.41 0.34
N SER A 672 -13.08 -15.88 0.21
CA SER A 672 -11.92 -16.57 -0.33
C SER A 672 -11.56 -17.89 0.35
N LEU A 673 -11.90 -18.05 1.64
CA LEU A 673 -11.57 -19.23 2.44
C LEU A 673 -12.57 -20.38 2.28
N ILE A 674 -13.75 -20.12 1.71
CA ILE A 674 -14.85 -21.07 1.62
C ILE A 674 -15.20 -21.31 0.16
N SER A 675 -15.17 -22.58 -0.23
CA SER A 675 -15.58 -23.05 -1.55
C SER A 675 -16.36 -24.35 -1.38
N ARG A 676 -17.37 -24.57 -2.24
CA ARG A 676 -18.17 -25.80 -2.25
C ARG A 676 -17.41 -26.95 -2.93
N PHE A 677 -16.51 -26.65 -3.85
CA PHE A 677 -15.80 -27.63 -4.67
C PHE A 677 -14.28 -27.48 -4.55
N GLY A 678 -13.58 -28.57 -4.26
CA GLY A 678 -12.13 -28.57 -4.22
C GLY A 678 -11.49 -28.10 -5.53
N LEU A 679 -10.27 -27.54 -5.43
CA LEU A 679 -9.51 -27.10 -6.61
C LEU A 679 -9.12 -28.26 -7.54
N ASP A 680 -9.16 -29.49 -7.04
CA ASP A 680 -8.79 -30.76 -7.68
C ASP A 680 -9.94 -31.46 -8.43
N VAL A 681 -11.19 -30.98 -8.31
CA VAL A 681 -12.35 -31.60 -8.97
C VAL A 681 -12.20 -31.64 -10.50
N ASP A 682 -12.51 -32.74 -11.19
CA ASP A 682 -12.37 -32.79 -12.65
C ASP A 682 -13.51 -32.01 -13.35
N VAL A 683 -13.19 -30.85 -13.93
CA VAL A 683 -14.15 -29.97 -14.65
C VAL A 683 -14.30 -30.42 -16.11
N LYS A 684 -13.43 -31.29 -16.61
CA LYS A 684 -13.46 -31.81 -17.99
C LYS A 684 -14.73 -32.59 -18.27
N GLN A 685 -15.20 -33.40 -17.32
CA GLN A 685 -16.47 -34.12 -17.46
C GLN A 685 -17.68 -33.19 -17.56
N VAL A 686 -17.61 -32.02 -16.91
CA VAL A 686 -18.67 -31.01 -16.94
C VAL A 686 -18.68 -30.31 -18.31
N LEU A 687 -17.50 -29.91 -18.80
CA LEU A 687 -17.30 -29.30 -20.12
C LEU A 687 -17.77 -30.21 -21.26
N GLN A 688 -17.40 -31.49 -21.22
CA GLN A 688 -17.75 -32.49 -22.24
C GLN A 688 -19.25 -32.73 -22.35
N LYS A 689 -19.99 -32.76 -21.23
CA LYS A 689 -21.45 -32.94 -21.23
C LYS A 689 -22.21 -31.76 -21.83
N GLN A 690 -21.62 -30.56 -21.77
CA GLN A 690 -22.32 -29.30 -22.09
C GLN A 690 -21.91 -28.69 -23.44
N LYS A 691 -21.00 -29.32 -24.21
CA LYS A 691 -20.48 -28.82 -25.50
C LYS A 691 -19.83 -27.42 -25.44
N PHE A 692 -19.29 -27.02 -24.29
CA PHE A 692 -18.52 -25.78 -24.15
C PHE A 692 -17.04 -26.08 -23.92
N SER A 693 -16.13 -25.26 -24.49
CA SER A 693 -14.70 -25.34 -24.22
C SER A 693 -14.24 -24.26 -23.23
N ILE A 694 -13.14 -24.50 -22.51
CA ILE A 694 -12.52 -23.46 -21.66
C ILE A 694 -12.09 -22.26 -22.51
N GLU A 695 -11.65 -22.50 -23.73
CA GLU A 695 -11.29 -21.44 -24.68
C GLU A 695 -12.48 -20.53 -24.99
N GLN A 696 -13.68 -21.08 -25.21
CA GLN A 696 -14.89 -20.28 -25.37
C GLN A 696 -15.21 -19.44 -24.13
N TYR A 697 -15.00 -19.99 -22.94
CA TYR A 697 -15.20 -19.23 -21.71
C TYR A 697 -14.18 -18.10 -21.56
N ARG A 698 -12.88 -18.37 -21.77
CA ARG A 698 -11.82 -17.34 -21.75
C ARG A 698 -12.09 -16.27 -22.81
N ASN A 699 -12.51 -16.65 -24.01
CA ASN A 699 -12.86 -15.71 -25.08
C ASN A 699 -14.07 -14.84 -24.69
N ALA A 700 -15.12 -15.42 -24.10
CA ALA A 700 -16.27 -14.65 -23.61
C ALA A 700 -15.87 -13.62 -22.54
N VAL A 701 -14.98 -14.02 -21.62
CA VAL A 701 -14.41 -13.10 -20.61
C VAL A 701 -13.57 -12.01 -21.27
N GLN A 702 -12.73 -12.35 -22.25
CA GLN A 702 -11.90 -11.38 -22.95
C GLN A 702 -12.74 -10.39 -23.78
N THR A 703 -13.79 -10.86 -24.44
CA THR A 703 -14.75 -10.02 -25.18
C THR A 703 -15.54 -9.12 -24.24
N TYR A 704 -15.92 -9.59 -23.05
CA TYR A 704 -16.55 -8.74 -22.03
C TYR A 704 -15.64 -7.61 -21.55
N ARG A 705 -14.35 -7.90 -21.32
CA ARG A 705 -13.35 -6.89 -20.91
C ARG A 705 -13.23 -5.75 -21.92
N ASN A 706 -13.15 -6.12 -23.20
CA ASN A 706 -12.93 -5.20 -24.32
C ASN A 706 -14.22 -4.78 -25.03
N ALA A 707 -15.39 -5.02 -24.43
CA ALA A 707 -16.66 -4.70 -25.07
C ALA A 707 -16.74 -3.19 -25.33
N GLU A 708 -16.90 -2.79 -26.59
CA GLU A 708 -16.91 -1.36 -26.99
C GLU A 708 -18.25 -0.68 -26.71
N ASN A 709 -19.30 -1.49 -26.49
CA ASN A 709 -20.65 -1.00 -26.25
C ASN A 709 -21.41 -1.88 -25.25
N LYS A 710 -22.51 -1.32 -24.75
CA LYS A 710 -23.37 -1.94 -23.72
C LYS A 710 -24.06 -3.23 -24.18
N GLU A 711 -24.42 -3.35 -25.45
CA GLU A 711 -25.14 -4.53 -25.98
C GLU A 711 -24.23 -5.75 -25.97
N GLN A 712 -23.03 -5.64 -26.54
CA GLN A 712 -22.00 -6.67 -26.52
C GLN A 712 -21.66 -7.07 -25.09
N LYS A 713 -21.52 -6.09 -24.18
CA LYS A 713 -21.26 -6.33 -22.76
C LYS A 713 -22.37 -7.16 -22.10
N GLN A 714 -23.64 -6.80 -22.32
CA GLN A 714 -24.78 -7.53 -21.75
C GLN A 714 -24.89 -8.96 -22.32
N GLU A 715 -24.63 -9.14 -23.61
CA GLU A 715 -24.62 -10.45 -24.25
C GLU A 715 -23.56 -11.36 -23.62
N MET A 716 -22.31 -10.88 -23.52
CA MET A 716 -21.22 -11.64 -22.92
C MET A 716 -21.46 -11.88 -21.43
N LYS A 717 -22.03 -10.91 -20.69
CA LYS A 717 -22.39 -11.10 -19.27
C LYS A 717 -23.41 -12.23 -19.09
N LYS A 718 -24.46 -12.26 -19.92
CA LYS A 718 -25.45 -13.35 -19.90
C LYS A 718 -24.82 -14.69 -20.24
N LEU A 719 -23.92 -14.72 -21.23
CA LEU A 719 -23.19 -15.93 -21.59
C LEU A 719 -22.33 -16.45 -20.43
N ILE A 720 -21.55 -15.57 -19.78
CA ILE A 720 -20.73 -15.90 -18.62
C ILE A 720 -21.58 -16.43 -17.47
N GLU A 721 -22.69 -15.77 -17.13
CA GLU A 721 -23.58 -16.22 -16.05
C GLU A 721 -24.26 -17.56 -16.37
N ASN A 722 -24.67 -17.77 -17.63
CA ASN A 722 -25.20 -19.06 -18.07
C ASN A 722 -24.16 -20.18 -17.94
N ILE A 723 -22.91 -19.92 -18.36
CA ILE A 723 -21.79 -20.85 -18.21
C ILE A 723 -21.58 -21.19 -16.73
N LYS A 724 -21.51 -20.19 -15.84
CA LYS A 724 -21.33 -20.38 -14.39
C LYS A 724 -22.49 -21.14 -13.75
N SER A 725 -23.73 -20.78 -14.08
CA SER A 725 -24.94 -21.45 -13.58
C SER A 725 -24.98 -22.93 -13.98
N ASN A 726 -24.60 -23.23 -15.23
CA ASN A 726 -24.53 -24.60 -15.74
C ASN A 726 -23.42 -25.41 -15.07
N PHE A 727 -22.25 -24.81 -14.82
CA PHE A 727 -21.18 -25.44 -14.04
C PHE A 727 -21.67 -25.84 -12.66
N ARG A 728 -22.24 -24.88 -11.93
CA ARG A 728 -22.81 -25.09 -10.58
C ARG A 728 -23.83 -26.24 -10.61
N THR A 729 -24.80 -26.19 -11.51
CA THR A 729 -25.88 -27.20 -11.61
C THR A 729 -25.33 -28.60 -11.90
N THR A 730 -24.36 -28.72 -12.82
CA THR A 730 -23.80 -30.03 -13.20
C THR A 730 -22.96 -30.65 -12.07
N LEU A 731 -22.17 -29.82 -11.38
CA LEU A 731 -21.37 -30.25 -10.22
C LEU A 731 -22.27 -30.62 -9.03
N PHE A 732 -23.35 -29.88 -8.78
CA PHE A 732 -24.37 -30.28 -7.80
C PHE A 732 -25.02 -31.62 -8.14
N GLY A 733 -25.15 -31.96 -9.42
CA GLY A 733 -25.68 -33.26 -9.86
C GLY A 733 -24.69 -34.43 -9.71
N THR A 734 -23.40 -34.15 -9.55
CA THR A 734 -22.30 -35.14 -9.45
C THR A 734 -21.70 -35.24 -8.05
N ASP A 735 -22.25 -34.52 -7.06
CA ASP A 735 -21.82 -34.56 -5.67
C ASP A 735 -21.75 -36.02 -5.15
N PRO A 736 -20.58 -36.49 -4.65
CA PRO A 736 -20.43 -37.81 -4.07
C PRO A 736 -21.44 -38.12 -2.97
N LYS A 737 -21.88 -37.13 -2.19
CA LYS A 737 -22.89 -37.30 -1.15
C LYS A 737 -24.26 -37.63 -1.73
N LYS A 738 -24.66 -36.97 -2.84
CA LYS A 738 -25.91 -37.29 -3.54
C LYS A 738 -25.84 -38.62 -4.26
N THR A 739 -24.68 -38.98 -4.80
CA THR A 739 -24.45 -40.29 -5.41
C THR A 739 -24.56 -41.39 -4.35
N LYS A 740 -23.95 -41.18 -3.18
CA LYS A 740 -24.05 -42.07 -2.03
C LYS A 740 -25.47 -42.14 -1.47
N LEU A 741 -26.19 -41.02 -1.43
CA LEU A 741 -27.60 -40.98 -1.06
C LEU A 741 -28.43 -41.85 -2.00
N ARG A 742 -28.27 -41.70 -3.32
CA ARG A 742 -28.95 -42.55 -4.33
C ARG A 742 -28.59 -44.03 -4.19
N GLN A 743 -27.34 -44.35 -3.87
CA GLN A 743 -26.91 -45.73 -3.61
C GLN A 743 -27.59 -46.29 -2.36
N LEU A 744 -27.61 -45.55 -1.25
CA LEU A 744 -28.25 -45.96 0.00
C LEU A 744 -29.77 -46.08 -0.14
N GLU A 745 -30.41 -45.16 -0.87
CA GLU A 745 -31.84 -45.22 -1.20
C GLU A 745 -32.14 -46.43 -2.10
N GLY A 746 -31.28 -46.75 -3.06
CA GLY A 746 -31.37 -47.97 -3.86
C GLY A 746 -31.17 -49.24 -3.04
N GLU A 747 -30.21 -49.27 -2.10
CA GLU A 747 -29.99 -50.37 -1.17
C GLU A 747 -31.19 -50.57 -0.23
N LEU A 748 -31.77 -49.48 0.28
CA LEU A 748 -32.98 -49.50 1.08
C LEU A 748 -34.14 -50.08 0.28
N HIS A 749 -34.38 -49.56 -0.93
CA HIS A 749 -35.44 -50.05 -1.82
C HIS A 749 -35.28 -51.53 -2.15
N ASN A 750 -34.07 -51.99 -2.43
CA ASN A 750 -33.78 -53.41 -2.68
C ASN A 750 -33.98 -54.27 -1.43
N THR A 751 -33.67 -53.75 -0.24
CA THR A 751 -33.85 -54.46 1.04
C THR A 751 -35.32 -54.53 1.47
N GLU A 752 -36.12 -53.53 1.14
CA GLU A 752 -37.57 -53.48 1.41
C GLU A 752 -38.37 -54.34 0.42
N ASN A 753 -38.02 -54.28 -0.86
CA ASN A 753 -38.74 -54.97 -1.95
C ASN A 753 -38.15 -56.35 -2.32
N GLN A 754 -37.27 -56.89 -1.48
CA GLN A 754 -36.69 -58.20 -1.69
C GLN A 754 -37.78 -59.28 -1.70
N THR A 755 -38.06 -59.86 -2.88
CA THR A 755 -39.05 -60.93 -3.04
C THR A 755 -38.42 -62.24 -2.57
N LEU A 756 -38.91 -62.80 -1.47
CA LEU A 756 -38.39 -64.04 -0.89
C LEU A 756 -39.13 -65.25 -1.48
N LEU A 757 -38.36 -66.24 -1.96
CA LEU A 757 -38.86 -67.52 -2.48
C LEU A 757 -39.31 -68.50 -1.37
N PHE A 758 -38.99 -68.22 -0.10
CA PHE A 758 -39.28 -69.04 1.08
C PHE A 758 -39.64 -68.17 2.29
N GLU A 759 -40.31 -68.73 3.31
CA GLU A 759 -40.65 -68.01 4.56
C GLU A 759 -39.42 -67.64 5.38
N GLU A 760 -39.33 -66.37 5.77
CA GLU A 760 -38.25 -65.77 6.56
C GLU A 760 -38.26 -66.32 8.02
N THR A 761 -37.11 -66.71 8.55
CA THR A 761 -37.00 -67.06 9.98
C THR A 761 -37.07 -65.82 10.87
N LYS A 762 -37.46 -65.98 12.16
CA LYS A 762 -37.51 -64.87 13.14
C LYS A 762 -36.18 -64.11 13.29
N ALA A 763 -35.05 -64.79 13.11
CA ALA A 763 -33.73 -64.18 13.19
C ALA A 763 -33.41 -63.31 11.97
N GLU A 764 -33.76 -63.78 10.77
CA GLU A 764 -33.57 -63.06 9.50
C GLU A 764 -34.43 -61.81 9.44
N LYS A 765 -35.71 -61.91 9.84
CA LYS A 765 -36.62 -60.76 9.90
C LYS A 765 -36.09 -59.64 10.82
N LYS A 766 -35.58 -60.01 12.00
CA LYS A 766 -35.00 -59.06 12.96
C LYS A 766 -33.70 -58.43 12.44
N ALA A 767 -32.89 -59.18 11.69
CA ALA A 767 -31.67 -58.66 11.07
C ALA A 767 -31.99 -57.66 9.93
N ARG A 768 -33.02 -57.96 9.12
CA ARG A 768 -33.51 -57.08 8.06
C ARG A 768 -34.06 -55.76 8.60
N GLU A 769 -34.92 -55.82 9.61
CA GLU A 769 -35.46 -54.63 10.31
C GLU A 769 -34.33 -53.75 10.88
N LYS A 770 -33.31 -54.36 11.51
CA LYS A 770 -32.15 -53.64 12.05
C LYS A 770 -31.31 -52.95 10.95
N LYS A 771 -31.19 -53.58 9.77
CA LYS A 771 -30.48 -53.01 8.62
C LYS A 771 -31.26 -51.83 8.02
N ILE A 772 -32.59 -51.93 7.91
CA ILE A 772 -33.47 -50.84 7.45
C ILE A 772 -33.35 -49.63 8.37
N VAL A 773 -33.42 -49.82 9.70
CA VAL A 773 -33.25 -48.71 10.66
C VAL A 773 -31.89 -48.04 10.53
N LYS A 774 -30.82 -48.83 10.32
CA LYS A 774 -29.47 -48.28 10.12
C LYS A 774 -29.37 -47.47 8.82
N LEU A 775 -29.90 -47.99 7.72
CA LEU A 775 -29.93 -47.30 6.42
C LEU A 775 -30.76 -46.00 6.50
N ASN A 776 -31.93 -46.02 7.12
CA ASN A 776 -32.76 -44.82 7.31
C ASN A 776 -32.04 -43.76 8.13
N ASN A 777 -31.39 -44.12 9.25
CA ASN A 777 -30.61 -43.16 10.03
C ASN A 777 -29.43 -42.55 9.24
N GLU A 778 -28.75 -43.34 8.41
CA GLU A 778 -27.67 -42.85 7.53
C GLU A 778 -28.21 -41.95 6.42
N ILE A 779 -29.35 -42.30 5.81
CA ILE A 779 -30.05 -41.53 4.79
C ILE A 779 -30.55 -40.21 5.37
N ASP A 780 -31.19 -40.20 6.53
CA ASP A 780 -31.70 -38.99 7.19
C ASP A 780 -30.56 -38.05 7.58
N LYS A 781 -29.44 -38.60 8.08
CA LYS A 781 -28.24 -37.81 8.36
C LYS A 781 -27.65 -37.21 7.08
N LEU A 782 -27.55 -37.98 6.00
CA LEU A 782 -27.06 -37.50 4.71
C LEU A 782 -28.01 -36.46 4.08
N LYS A 783 -29.33 -36.65 4.20
CA LYS A 783 -30.35 -35.69 3.76
C LYS A 783 -30.28 -34.40 4.55
N ALA A 784 -30.11 -34.47 5.86
CA ALA A 784 -29.91 -33.29 6.70
C ALA A 784 -28.60 -32.56 6.34
N GLU A 785 -27.49 -33.29 6.13
CA GLU A 785 -26.23 -32.67 5.68
C GLU A 785 -26.35 -32.05 4.29
N ILE A 786 -27.04 -32.69 3.34
CA ILE A 786 -27.27 -32.16 2.00
C ILE A 786 -28.20 -30.94 2.07
N ALA A 787 -29.27 -31.00 2.86
CA ALA A 787 -30.18 -29.89 3.08
C ALA A 787 -29.51 -28.70 3.78
N ASP A 788 -28.59 -28.93 4.72
CA ASP A 788 -27.78 -27.86 5.32
C ASP A 788 -26.81 -27.23 4.29
N ILE A 789 -26.24 -28.04 3.40
CA ILE A 789 -25.39 -27.56 2.29
C ILE A 789 -26.24 -26.79 1.25
N GLU A 790 -27.46 -27.26 0.97
CA GLU A 790 -28.39 -26.69 -0.02
C GLU A 790 -29.16 -25.47 0.50
N SER A 791 -29.44 -25.39 1.81
CA SER A 791 -30.13 -24.26 2.47
C SER A 791 -29.32 -22.97 2.49
N GLY A 792 -28.09 -23.00 1.98
CA GLY A 792 -27.45 -21.83 1.37
C GLY A 792 -26.59 -20.99 2.30
N ARG A 793 -26.96 -20.74 3.56
CA ARG A 793 -26.30 -19.70 4.40
C ARG A 793 -24.78 -19.79 4.47
N LEU A 794 -24.21 -20.99 4.64
CA LEU A 794 -22.77 -21.14 4.86
C LEU A 794 -21.94 -21.01 3.56
N TYR A 795 -22.56 -21.24 2.40
CA TYR A 795 -21.92 -21.15 1.09
C TYR A 795 -22.54 -20.08 0.18
N GLU A 796 -23.39 -19.20 0.72
CA GLU A 796 -24.08 -18.13 -0.01
C GLU A 796 -23.05 -17.15 -0.59
N ASN A 797 -22.02 -16.86 0.20
CA ASN A 797 -20.89 -16.01 -0.18
C ASN A 797 -19.63 -16.80 -0.51
N ALA A 798 -19.70 -18.12 -0.76
CA ALA A 798 -18.51 -18.91 -1.08
C ALA A 798 -17.90 -18.49 -2.44
N LEU A 799 -16.57 -18.39 -2.50
CA LEU A 799 -15.87 -18.09 -3.74
C LEU A 799 -15.37 -19.36 -4.41
N GLU A 800 -15.88 -19.64 -5.61
CA GLU A 800 -15.40 -20.73 -6.46
C GLU A 800 -14.29 -20.24 -7.38
N TRP A 801 -13.04 -20.27 -6.90
CA TRP A 801 -11.84 -19.76 -7.59
C TRP A 801 -11.75 -20.16 -9.07
N ARG A 802 -12.07 -21.41 -9.39
CA ARG A 802 -12.01 -21.96 -10.76
C ARG A 802 -13.06 -21.40 -11.70
N PHE A 803 -14.22 -21.01 -11.18
CA PHE A 803 -15.32 -20.47 -12.00
C PHE A 803 -15.23 -18.96 -12.11
N GLU A 804 -14.73 -18.31 -11.07
CA GLU A 804 -14.60 -16.87 -11.06
C GLU A 804 -13.38 -16.38 -11.87
N PHE A 805 -12.34 -17.22 -12.02
CA PHE A 805 -11.11 -16.89 -12.75
C PHE A 805 -10.71 -18.00 -13.74
N PRO A 806 -11.21 -17.99 -15.00
CA PRO A 806 -10.81 -18.97 -16.00
C PRO A 806 -9.36 -18.81 -16.51
N GLU A 807 -8.70 -17.69 -16.24
CA GLU A 807 -7.31 -17.40 -16.62
C GLU A 807 -6.29 -18.30 -15.93
N VAL A 808 -6.67 -18.87 -14.79
CA VAL A 808 -5.84 -19.80 -14.02
C VAL A 808 -6.19 -21.26 -14.31
N LEU A 809 -6.98 -21.53 -15.36
CA LEU A 809 -7.25 -22.88 -15.86
C LEU A 809 -6.41 -23.17 -17.11
N ASN A 810 -5.94 -24.41 -17.27
CA ASN A 810 -5.37 -24.90 -18.54
C ASN A 810 -6.49 -25.32 -19.51
N ASP A 811 -6.13 -25.74 -20.72
CA ASP A 811 -7.11 -26.10 -21.77
C ASP A 811 -7.92 -27.37 -21.44
N ASN A 812 -7.44 -28.19 -20.49
CA ASN A 812 -8.19 -29.32 -19.94
C ASN A 812 -9.17 -28.92 -18.83
N GLY A 813 -9.12 -27.68 -18.33
CA GLY A 813 -9.92 -27.19 -17.19
C GLY A 813 -9.30 -27.45 -15.82
N ASP A 814 -8.01 -27.83 -15.77
CA ASP A 814 -7.28 -28.02 -14.51
C ASP A 814 -6.82 -26.68 -13.95
N PHE A 815 -6.86 -26.53 -12.64
CA PHE A 815 -6.37 -25.33 -11.96
C PHE A 815 -4.85 -25.29 -11.96
N VAL A 816 -4.28 -24.32 -12.69
CA VAL A 816 -2.85 -24.06 -12.79
C VAL A 816 -2.38 -23.21 -11.62
N GLY A 817 -3.17 -22.22 -11.23
CA GLY A 817 -2.88 -21.28 -10.14
C GLY A 817 -2.30 -19.94 -10.59
N PHE A 818 -1.84 -19.14 -9.63
CA PHE A 818 -1.25 -17.80 -9.82
C PHE A 818 0.28 -17.84 -9.75
N ASP A 819 0.93 -16.87 -10.42
CA ASP A 819 2.40 -16.69 -10.34
C ASP A 819 2.79 -16.00 -9.02
N VAL A 820 1.92 -15.10 -8.53
CA VAL A 820 2.08 -14.36 -7.27
C VAL A 820 0.80 -14.34 -6.46
N VAL A 821 0.92 -14.55 -5.15
CA VAL A 821 -0.13 -14.25 -4.17
C VAL A 821 0.44 -13.22 -3.18
N ILE A 822 -0.21 -12.08 -3.03
CA ILE A 822 0.26 -10.97 -2.20
C ILE A 822 -0.90 -10.31 -1.48
N GLY A 823 -0.71 -9.85 -0.24
CA GLY A 823 -1.79 -9.15 0.46
C GLY A 823 -1.57 -8.97 1.95
N ASN A 824 -2.61 -8.46 2.61
CA ASN A 824 -2.71 -8.27 4.05
C ASN A 824 -3.95 -9.03 4.57
N PRO A 825 -3.83 -10.33 4.91
CA PRO A 825 -4.95 -11.11 5.40
C PRO A 825 -5.56 -10.57 6.72
N PRO A 826 -6.86 -10.76 6.98
CA PRO A 826 -7.58 -10.15 8.10
C PRO A 826 -7.16 -10.68 9.49
N TYR A 827 -7.05 -9.78 10.46
CA TYR A 827 -6.55 -10.05 11.83
C TYR A 827 -7.72 -10.35 12.78
N ILE A 828 -8.55 -11.33 12.41
CA ILE A 828 -9.75 -11.71 13.17
C ILE A 828 -9.42 -12.84 14.14
N ARG A 829 -9.86 -12.68 15.39
CA ARG A 829 -9.60 -13.65 16.46
C ARG A 829 -10.51 -14.87 16.33
N GLN A 830 -10.03 -15.99 16.84
CA GLN A 830 -10.75 -17.28 16.83
C GLN A 830 -12.17 -17.22 17.43
N GLU A 831 -12.43 -16.30 18.38
CA GLU A 831 -13.76 -16.14 19.01
C GLU A 831 -14.82 -15.62 18.04
N ASP A 832 -14.41 -14.88 17.01
CA ASP A 832 -15.29 -14.16 16.09
C ASP A 832 -15.57 -14.98 14.81
N ILE A 833 -14.91 -16.14 14.64
CA ILE A 833 -15.06 -17.03 13.46
C ILE A 833 -15.70 -18.38 13.80
N LYS A 834 -16.46 -18.46 14.90
CA LYS A 834 -17.06 -19.70 15.43
C LYS A 834 -17.86 -20.48 14.39
N GLU A 835 -18.67 -19.78 13.60
CA GLU A 835 -19.55 -20.37 12.59
C GLU A 835 -18.77 -21.00 11.42
N LEU A 836 -17.57 -20.46 11.12
CA LEU A 836 -16.72 -20.95 10.03
C LEU A 836 -15.90 -22.19 10.43
N LYS A 837 -15.69 -22.43 11.74
CA LYS A 837 -14.80 -23.48 12.24
C LYS A 837 -15.06 -24.88 11.67
N PRO A 838 -16.31 -25.38 11.55
CA PRO A 838 -16.57 -26.71 11.00
C PRO A 838 -16.10 -26.87 9.56
N THR A 839 -16.18 -25.81 8.77
CA THR A 839 -15.75 -25.81 7.37
C THR A 839 -14.25 -25.65 7.27
N LEU A 840 -13.66 -24.71 8.03
CA LEU A 840 -12.21 -24.53 8.08
C LEU A 840 -11.49 -25.83 8.49
N GLN A 841 -12.06 -26.59 9.43
CA GLN A 841 -11.51 -27.89 9.86
C GLN A 841 -11.50 -28.94 8.75
N LYS A 842 -12.51 -28.93 7.87
CA LYS A 842 -12.61 -29.87 6.74
C LYS A 842 -11.68 -29.47 5.59
N THR A 843 -11.47 -28.17 5.39
CA THR A 843 -10.76 -27.62 4.24
C THR A 843 -9.26 -27.50 4.46
N TYR A 844 -8.80 -27.14 5.67
CA TYR A 844 -7.40 -26.76 5.91
C TYR A 844 -6.68 -27.73 6.83
N GLN A 845 -5.51 -28.19 6.40
CA GLN A 845 -4.64 -29.08 7.18
C GLN A 845 -4.07 -28.38 8.41
N CYS A 846 -3.75 -27.08 8.28
CA CYS A 846 -3.19 -26.27 9.35
C CYS A 846 -4.20 -25.92 10.47
N TYR A 847 -5.45 -26.38 10.35
CA TYR A 847 -6.52 -26.05 11.29
C TYR A 847 -6.21 -26.42 12.74
N THR A 848 -6.49 -25.44 13.61
CA THR A 848 -6.61 -25.60 15.05
C THR A 848 -7.78 -24.74 15.56
N GLY A 849 -8.52 -25.25 16.55
CA GLY A 849 -9.73 -24.57 17.03
C GLY A 849 -9.51 -23.20 17.69
N VAL A 850 -8.26 -22.78 17.87
CA VAL A 850 -7.83 -21.54 18.53
C VAL A 850 -6.96 -20.65 17.62
N ALA A 851 -6.76 -21.01 16.35
CA ALA A 851 -6.03 -20.18 15.39
C ALA A 851 -6.84 -18.95 14.96
N ASP A 852 -6.14 -17.83 14.81
CA ASP A 852 -6.66 -16.60 14.20
C ASP A 852 -6.88 -16.78 12.69
N LEU A 853 -7.76 -15.99 12.08
CA LEU A 853 -8.24 -16.22 10.70
C LEU A 853 -7.13 -16.18 9.64
N PHE A 854 -6.13 -15.30 9.79
CA PHE A 854 -5.03 -15.16 8.83
C PHE A 854 -4.20 -16.45 8.63
N VAL A 855 -4.22 -17.38 9.60
CA VAL A 855 -3.51 -18.67 9.52
C VAL A 855 -3.98 -19.47 8.31
N TYR A 856 -5.28 -19.48 8.05
CA TYR A 856 -5.89 -20.22 6.95
C TYR A 856 -5.58 -19.59 5.58
N PHE A 857 -5.32 -18.27 5.54
CA PHE A 857 -4.92 -17.58 4.31
C PHE A 857 -3.54 -18.00 3.81
N TYR A 858 -2.63 -18.44 4.68
CA TYR A 858 -1.34 -18.99 4.26
C TYR A 858 -1.52 -20.29 3.46
N GLU A 859 -2.32 -21.23 3.98
CA GLU A 859 -2.59 -22.48 3.28
C GLU A 859 -3.41 -22.24 2.00
N LEU A 860 -4.41 -21.35 2.05
CA LEU A 860 -5.11 -20.89 0.84
C LEU A 860 -4.13 -20.32 -0.20
N GLY A 861 -3.27 -19.38 0.20
CA GLY A 861 -2.31 -18.73 -0.71
C GLY A 861 -1.36 -19.74 -1.36
N LEU A 862 -0.86 -20.72 -0.60
CA LEU A 862 -0.08 -21.81 -1.15
C LEU A 862 -0.90 -22.69 -2.10
N ASN A 863 -2.16 -22.98 -1.80
CA ASN A 863 -3.04 -23.75 -2.69
C ASN A 863 -3.33 -23.02 -4.00
N LEU A 864 -3.45 -21.68 -3.96
CA LEU A 864 -3.67 -20.84 -5.14
C LEU A 864 -2.43 -20.67 -6.01
N LEU A 865 -1.23 -20.83 -5.46
CA LEU A 865 0.02 -20.67 -6.20
C LEU A 865 0.34 -21.84 -7.13
N LYS A 866 0.93 -21.51 -8.28
CA LYS A 866 1.67 -22.45 -9.14
C LYS A 866 2.88 -23.02 -8.41
N PRO A 867 3.40 -24.19 -8.82
CA PRO A 867 4.74 -24.63 -8.41
C PRO A 867 5.75 -23.51 -8.63
N LYS A 868 6.65 -23.28 -7.67
CA LYS A 868 7.63 -22.17 -7.62
C LYS A 868 7.04 -20.76 -7.52
N GLY A 869 5.71 -20.57 -7.59
CA GLY A 869 5.10 -19.24 -7.46
C GLY A 869 5.41 -18.56 -6.12
N ASN A 870 5.32 -17.23 -6.07
CA ASN A 870 5.78 -16.44 -4.92
C ASN A 870 4.61 -15.96 -4.05
N LEU A 871 4.75 -16.09 -2.73
CA LEU A 871 3.82 -15.57 -1.74
C LEU A 871 4.49 -14.49 -0.91
N THR A 872 3.83 -13.35 -0.72
CA THR A 872 4.24 -12.34 0.25
C THR A 872 3.06 -11.83 1.05
N TYR A 873 3.06 -12.06 2.37
CA TYR A 873 2.03 -11.56 3.27
C TYR A 873 2.60 -10.71 4.38
N ILE A 874 1.87 -9.65 4.72
CA ILE A 874 1.96 -9.02 6.04
C ILE A 874 0.89 -9.63 6.95
N SER A 875 1.30 -10.15 8.11
CA SER A 875 0.40 -10.83 9.06
C SER A 875 0.92 -10.70 10.49
N SER A 876 0.16 -11.18 11.48
CA SER A 876 0.62 -11.17 12.88
C SER A 876 1.70 -12.22 13.13
N ASN A 877 2.79 -11.85 13.80
CA ASN A 877 3.92 -12.72 14.15
C ASN A 877 3.57 -13.78 15.22
N LYS A 878 2.36 -13.76 15.81
CA LYS A 878 1.97 -14.63 16.93
C LYS A 878 2.18 -16.11 16.63
N TYR A 879 1.98 -16.52 15.38
CA TYR A 879 2.19 -17.90 14.95
C TYR A 879 3.67 -18.32 14.99
N PHE A 880 4.63 -17.44 15.24
CA PHE A 880 6.02 -17.84 15.48
C PHE A 880 6.15 -18.61 16.80
N ARG A 881 5.36 -18.26 17.82
CA ARG A 881 5.53 -18.77 19.19
C ARG A 881 4.28 -19.47 19.75
N ALA A 882 3.09 -19.15 19.25
CA ALA A 882 1.86 -19.76 19.74
C ALA A 882 1.75 -21.23 19.33
N GLY A 883 1.24 -22.08 20.24
CA GLY A 883 1.06 -23.51 19.98
C GLY A 883 0.13 -23.79 18.79
N TYR A 884 -0.88 -22.93 18.56
CA TYR A 884 -1.78 -23.06 17.41
C TYR A 884 -1.06 -22.95 16.06
N GLY A 885 0.11 -22.31 16.03
CA GLY A 885 0.89 -22.08 14.82
C GLY A 885 1.76 -23.26 14.40
N GLU A 886 1.85 -24.33 15.19
CA GLU A 886 2.74 -25.48 14.92
C GLU A 886 2.52 -26.08 13.53
N LYS A 887 1.26 -26.38 13.19
CA LYS A 887 0.92 -26.94 11.87
C LYS A 887 1.21 -25.97 10.72
N LEU A 888 1.01 -24.68 10.93
CA LEU A 888 1.35 -23.66 9.93
C LEU A 888 2.88 -23.60 9.73
N ARG A 889 3.65 -23.55 10.81
CA ARG A 889 5.12 -23.56 10.76
C ARG A 889 5.64 -24.81 10.06
N GLN A 890 5.03 -25.98 10.31
CA GLN A 890 5.34 -27.21 9.61
C GLN A 890 5.03 -27.12 8.11
N LEU A 891 3.83 -26.68 7.74
CA LEU A 891 3.43 -26.49 6.34
C LEU A 891 4.42 -25.58 5.58
N LEU A 892 4.76 -24.42 6.17
CA LEU A 892 5.71 -23.48 5.59
C LEU A 892 7.12 -24.10 5.48
N GLY A 893 7.61 -24.75 6.53
CA GLY A 893 8.93 -25.40 6.53
C GLY A 893 9.06 -26.54 5.51
N ASP A 894 7.99 -27.33 5.32
CA ASP A 894 8.02 -28.53 4.47
C ASP A 894 7.72 -28.26 3.00
N SER A 895 6.94 -27.23 2.69
CA SER A 895 6.40 -27.01 1.34
C SER A 895 6.97 -25.77 0.63
N THR A 896 7.80 -24.98 1.31
CA THR A 896 8.21 -23.66 0.80
C THR A 896 9.72 -23.38 0.95
N THR A 897 10.18 -22.37 0.20
CA THR A 897 11.52 -21.78 0.30
C THR A 897 11.30 -20.34 0.74
N ILE A 898 11.75 -19.98 1.95
CA ILE A 898 11.62 -18.62 2.49
C ILE A 898 12.76 -17.77 1.96
N TYR A 899 12.48 -16.57 1.47
CA TYR A 899 13.51 -15.62 1.03
C TYR A 899 13.84 -14.62 2.13
N ASN A 900 12.80 -14.00 2.70
CA ASN A 900 12.94 -12.92 3.65
C ASN A 900 11.86 -13.04 4.75
N LEU A 901 12.22 -12.72 6.00
CA LEU A 901 11.30 -12.68 7.14
C LEU A 901 11.57 -11.47 8.03
N ILE A 902 10.61 -10.57 8.14
CA ILE A 902 10.73 -9.33 8.90
C ILE A 902 9.74 -9.36 10.05
N ASP A 903 10.22 -9.24 11.27
CA ASP A 903 9.41 -9.16 12.49
C ASP A 903 9.49 -7.73 13.05
N PHE A 904 8.37 -7.01 13.05
CA PHE A 904 8.31 -5.66 13.59
C PHE A 904 8.09 -5.64 15.11
N GLY A 905 7.91 -6.80 15.75
CA GLY A 905 7.72 -6.90 17.19
C GLY A 905 6.52 -6.08 17.67
N ASP A 906 6.76 -5.19 18.65
CA ASP A 906 5.73 -4.33 19.24
C ASP A 906 5.56 -2.99 18.49
N PHE A 907 6.36 -2.75 17.44
CA PHE A 907 6.36 -1.48 16.73
C PHE A 907 5.01 -1.23 16.04
N PRO A 908 4.39 -0.04 16.22
CA PRO A 908 3.08 0.26 15.67
C PRO A 908 3.17 0.62 14.18
N VAL A 909 3.39 -0.37 13.31
CA VAL A 909 3.36 -0.18 11.85
C VAL A 909 2.01 0.35 11.37
N PHE A 910 0.93 -0.07 12.05
CA PHE A 910 -0.42 0.46 11.84
C PHE A 910 -0.71 1.48 12.94
N GLU A 911 -1.00 2.74 12.58
CA GLU A 911 -1.16 3.88 13.52
C GLU A 911 -2.15 3.60 14.68
N GLU A 912 -3.13 2.73 14.47
CA GLU A 912 -4.26 2.54 15.36
C GLU A 912 -4.36 1.11 15.97
N ALA A 913 -3.37 0.23 15.73
CA ALA A 913 -3.41 -1.14 16.24
C ALA A 913 -2.04 -1.78 16.56
N ILE A 914 -1.93 -2.34 17.76
CA ILE A 914 -0.85 -3.28 18.12
C ILE A 914 -1.21 -4.65 17.53
N ALA A 915 -0.66 -4.93 16.35
CA ALA A 915 -0.97 -6.14 15.57
C ALA A 915 0.17 -7.17 15.52
N TYR A 916 1.32 -6.84 16.13
CA TYR A 916 2.58 -7.57 16.01
C TYR A 916 2.93 -7.93 14.57
N PRO A 917 3.07 -6.93 13.68
CA PRO A 917 3.17 -7.18 12.24
C PRO A 917 4.46 -7.91 11.89
N SER A 918 4.39 -8.76 10.88
CA SER A 918 5.52 -9.43 10.26
C SER A 918 5.29 -9.58 8.77
N ILE A 919 6.35 -9.49 7.98
CA ILE A 919 6.32 -9.75 6.53
C ILE A 919 7.10 -11.02 6.27
N ILE A 920 6.51 -11.94 5.53
CA ILE A 920 7.21 -13.12 5.01
C ILE A 920 7.08 -13.18 3.50
N THR A 921 8.19 -13.41 2.82
CA THR A 921 8.28 -13.64 1.38
C THR A 921 8.86 -15.03 1.14
N LEU A 922 8.15 -15.85 0.37
CA LEU A 922 8.50 -17.25 0.12
C LEU A 922 8.06 -17.71 -1.28
N SER A 923 8.55 -18.86 -1.74
CA SER A 923 8.05 -19.54 -2.93
C SER A 923 7.56 -20.96 -2.65
N LYS A 924 6.61 -21.43 -3.46
CA LYS A 924 6.01 -22.77 -3.36
C LYS A 924 6.91 -23.86 -3.96
N ASN A 925 8.00 -24.14 -3.28
CA ASN A 925 8.92 -25.25 -3.56
C ASN A 925 9.81 -25.47 -2.34
N LYS A 926 10.22 -26.72 -2.05
CA LYS A 926 11.22 -26.99 -1.01
C LYS A 926 12.63 -26.88 -1.60
N SER A 927 13.53 -26.25 -0.86
CA SER A 927 14.98 -26.24 -1.13
C SER A 927 15.71 -26.91 0.04
N GLU A 928 16.63 -27.83 -0.25
CA GLU A 928 17.29 -28.67 0.77
C GLU A 928 18.25 -27.88 1.67
N ASN A 929 18.88 -26.82 1.15
CA ASN A 929 19.90 -26.03 1.86
C ASN A 929 19.59 -24.53 1.82
N ASN A 930 18.34 -24.16 2.12
CA ASN A 930 17.92 -22.77 2.02
C ASN A 930 18.42 -21.92 3.20
N GLN A 931 18.98 -20.76 2.87
CA GLN A 931 19.26 -19.67 3.82
C GLN A 931 18.47 -18.44 3.41
N PHE A 932 17.98 -17.70 4.39
CA PHE A 932 17.10 -16.56 4.17
C PHE A 932 17.49 -15.40 5.07
N GLN A 933 17.14 -14.18 4.67
CA GLN A 933 17.44 -12.98 5.44
C GLN A 933 16.30 -12.70 6.44
N ALA A 934 16.64 -12.49 7.70
CA ALA A 934 15.70 -12.21 8.77
C ALA A 934 16.03 -10.89 9.46
N LEU A 935 15.02 -10.09 9.78
CA LEU A 935 15.17 -8.87 10.58
C LEU A 935 14.19 -8.90 11.74
N SER A 936 14.70 -8.74 12.95
CA SER A 936 13.90 -8.38 14.13
C SER A 936 14.06 -6.88 14.35
N TRP A 937 12.98 -6.12 14.18
CA TRP A 937 13.01 -4.67 14.28
C TRP A 937 13.33 -4.22 15.71
N ASP A 938 14.33 -3.35 15.83
CA ASP A 938 14.80 -2.80 17.11
C ASP A 938 14.40 -1.32 17.22
N GLU A 939 13.31 -1.06 17.92
CA GLU A 939 12.80 0.30 18.17
C GLU A 939 13.82 1.15 18.95
N THR A 940 14.72 0.54 19.74
CA THR A 940 15.70 1.30 20.55
C THR A 940 16.70 2.06 19.69
N LYS A 941 16.91 1.63 18.44
CA LYS A 941 17.78 2.31 17.46
C LYS A 941 17.16 3.60 16.90
N LYS A 942 15.88 3.90 17.17
CA LYS A 942 15.15 5.10 16.70
C LYS A 942 15.27 5.35 15.19
N GLN A 943 15.38 4.28 14.40
CA GLN A 943 15.43 4.35 12.94
C GLN A 943 14.05 4.63 12.36
N ASP A 944 14.01 5.28 11.21
CA ASP A 944 12.76 5.49 10.46
C ASP A 944 12.26 4.14 9.92
N ILE A 945 11.04 3.76 10.32
CA ILE A 945 10.40 2.50 9.90
C ILE A 945 10.28 2.41 8.39
N ALA A 946 10.13 3.51 7.66
CA ALA A 946 10.06 3.49 6.20
C ALA A 946 11.35 2.95 5.54
N ARG A 947 12.47 2.91 6.29
CA ARG A 947 13.77 2.38 5.84
C ARG A 947 14.00 0.92 6.23
N PHE A 948 12.98 0.20 6.69
CA PHE A 948 13.15 -1.19 7.13
C PHE A 948 13.78 -2.09 6.05
N ALA A 949 13.55 -1.80 4.77
CA ALA A 949 14.18 -2.52 3.66
C ALA A 949 15.71 -2.33 3.66
N THR A 950 16.18 -1.08 3.81
CA THR A 950 17.61 -0.78 3.93
C THR A 950 18.21 -1.35 5.21
N VAL A 951 17.45 -1.34 6.31
CA VAL A 951 17.89 -1.97 7.57
C VAL A 951 17.98 -3.49 7.42
N LEU A 952 17.05 -4.12 6.70
CA LEU A 952 17.13 -5.56 6.39
C LEU A 952 18.42 -5.86 5.62
N GLU A 953 18.74 -5.07 4.59
CA GLU A 953 19.97 -5.24 3.79
C GLU A 953 21.25 -5.09 4.62
N GLN A 954 21.28 -4.14 5.56
CA GLN A 954 22.48 -3.80 6.34
C GLN A 954 22.64 -4.63 7.62
N ASP A 955 21.56 -4.79 8.38
CA ASP A 955 21.52 -5.38 9.73
C ASP A 955 20.85 -6.77 9.76
N GLY A 956 20.30 -7.24 8.64
CA GLY A 956 19.59 -8.52 8.56
C GLY A 956 20.49 -9.73 8.84
N LEU A 957 19.96 -10.68 9.60
CA LEU A 957 20.61 -11.94 9.93
C LEU A 957 20.36 -12.98 8.84
N ILE A 958 21.38 -13.72 8.45
CA ILE A 958 21.22 -14.89 7.58
C ILE A 958 20.91 -16.11 8.44
N ILE A 959 19.76 -16.73 8.21
CA ILE A 959 19.25 -17.88 8.98
C ILE A 959 19.06 -19.08 8.03
N ALA A 960 19.52 -20.25 8.46
CA ALA A 960 19.21 -21.51 7.78
C ALA A 960 17.75 -21.89 8.04
N GLN A 961 16.97 -22.16 6.99
CA GLN A 961 15.53 -22.47 7.12
C GLN A 961 15.29 -23.72 7.98
N GLU A 962 16.23 -24.67 8.02
CA GLU A 962 16.16 -25.85 8.90
C GLU A 962 16.09 -25.50 10.40
N ASN A 963 16.51 -24.29 10.81
CA ASN A 963 16.40 -23.81 12.19
C ASN A 963 14.99 -23.33 12.53
N LEU A 964 14.11 -23.14 11.54
CA LEU A 964 12.71 -22.78 11.73
C LEU A 964 11.87 -24.02 12.08
N LYS A 965 11.97 -24.47 13.33
CA LYS A 965 11.31 -25.69 13.80
C LYS A 965 9.80 -25.52 14.06
N PRO A 966 8.99 -26.59 13.94
CA PRO A 966 7.56 -26.54 14.21
C PRO A 966 7.20 -26.16 15.65
N ASP A 967 8.07 -26.38 16.65
CA ASP A 967 7.82 -26.02 18.06
C ASP A 967 7.94 -24.50 18.32
N GLY A 968 8.60 -23.77 17.42
CA GLY A 968 8.61 -22.30 17.42
C GLY A 968 9.73 -21.69 16.57
N TRP A 969 9.44 -20.54 15.96
CA TRP A 969 10.42 -19.78 15.19
C TRP A 969 11.11 -18.74 16.05
N ARG A 970 12.44 -18.67 15.91
CA ARG A 970 13.32 -17.73 16.61
C ARG A 970 14.25 -17.10 15.60
N LEU A 971 14.20 -15.78 15.50
CA LEU A 971 14.98 -15.01 14.54
C LEU A 971 16.26 -14.54 15.22
N GLU A 972 17.15 -15.49 15.48
CA GLU A 972 18.39 -15.28 16.23
C GLU A 972 19.57 -15.90 15.46
N SER A 973 20.79 -15.42 15.73
CA SER A 973 21.99 -15.99 15.14
C SER A 973 22.24 -17.43 15.62
N SER A 974 22.94 -18.23 14.81
CA SER A 974 23.32 -19.61 15.19
C SER A 974 24.07 -19.65 16.53
N GLN A 975 24.93 -18.67 16.79
CA GLN A 975 25.65 -18.54 18.06
C GLN A 975 24.72 -18.39 19.27
N ILE A 976 23.65 -17.59 19.14
CA ILE A 976 22.64 -17.42 20.21
C ILE A 976 21.80 -18.68 20.35
N LEU A 977 21.39 -19.32 19.25
CA LEU A 977 20.64 -20.57 19.30
C LEU A 977 21.44 -21.70 19.96
N ASP A 978 22.73 -21.82 19.65
CA ASP A 978 23.65 -22.78 20.27
C ASP A 978 23.82 -22.49 21.77
N LEU A 979 23.91 -21.21 22.16
CA LEU A 979 23.96 -20.81 23.55
C LEU A 979 22.67 -21.18 24.29
N LEU A 980 21.51 -20.91 23.70
CA LEU A 980 20.21 -21.29 24.26
C LEU A 980 20.06 -22.81 24.37
N ALA A 981 20.56 -23.57 23.39
CA ALA A 981 20.59 -25.03 23.44
C ALA A 981 21.49 -25.54 24.58
N LYS A 982 22.69 -24.96 24.75
CA LYS A 982 23.57 -25.25 25.89
C LYS A 982 22.89 -24.97 27.23
N LEU A 983 22.23 -23.82 27.36
CA LEU A 983 21.49 -23.45 28.58
C LEU A 983 20.34 -24.42 28.87
N ARG A 984 19.59 -24.82 27.84
CA ARG A 984 18.50 -25.81 27.96
C ARG A 984 19.02 -27.19 28.38
N ASN A 985 20.16 -27.60 27.86
CA ASN A 985 20.75 -28.90 28.16
C ASN A 985 21.48 -28.93 29.51
N ALA A 986 21.78 -27.76 30.10
CA ALA A 986 22.47 -27.65 31.38
C ALA A 986 21.55 -27.89 32.59
N GLY A 987 20.23 -27.86 32.42
CA GLY A 987 19.27 -28.05 33.50
C GLY A 987 18.02 -28.81 33.05
N GLN A 988 17.19 -29.22 34.01
CA GLN A 988 15.92 -29.85 33.70
C GLN A 988 14.91 -28.75 33.27
N PRO A 989 14.27 -28.86 32.09
CA PRO A 989 13.21 -27.95 31.70
C PRO A 989 12.10 -27.91 32.75
N LEU A 990 11.60 -26.71 33.08
CA LEU A 990 10.53 -26.56 34.08
C LEU A 990 9.31 -27.43 33.75
N GLY A 991 8.97 -27.56 32.46
CA GLY A 991 7.88 -28.42 32.02
C GLY A 991 8.08 -29.89 32.37
N GLU A 992 9.31 -30.41 32.34
CA GLU A 992 9.61 -31.76 32.81
C GLU A 992 9.56 -31.85 34.33
N TYR A 993 10.11 -30.84 35.01
CA TYR A 993 10.11 -30.76 36.47
C TYR A 993 8.68 -30.74 37.06
N VAL A 994 7.74 -30.08 36.38
CA VAL A 994 6.32 -30.03 36.78
C VAL A 994 5.45 -31.07 36.08
N GLU A 995 6.03 -32.03 35.36
CA GLU A 995 5.32 -33.06 34.59
C GLU A 995 4.23 -32.50 33.65
N GLY A 996 4.52 -31.36 33.02
CA GLY A 996 3.62 -30.64 32.11
C GLY A 996 2.45 -29.93 32.79
N ARG A 997 2.36 -29.96 34.12
CA ARG A 997 1.23 -29.40 34.88
C ARG A 997 1.43 -27.92 35.16
N PHE A 998 1.18 -27.10 34.14
CA PHE A 998 1.10 -25.65 34.30
C PHE A 998 -0.31 -25.26 34.76
N TYR A 999 -0.42 -24.76 36.00
CA TYR A 999 -1.68 -24.25 36.52
C TYR A 999 -1.80 -22.75 36.24
N TYR A 1000 -2.93 -22.35 35.65
CA TYR A 1000 -3.35 -20.95 35.70
C TYR A 1000 -3.87 -20.64 37.10
N GLY A 1001 -3.70 -19.40 37.56
CA GLY A 1001 -4.43 -18.92 38.74
C GLY A 1001 -5.96 -19.01 38.53
N ILE A 1002 -6.72 -18.81 39.61
CA ILE A 1002 -8.19 -18.90 39.58
C ILE A 1002 -8.77 -17.89 38.57
N LYS A 1003 -9.46 -18.39 37.53
CA LYS A 1003 -10.18 -17.58 36.54
C LYS A 1003 -11.62 -17.38 37.00
N THR A 1004 -11.98 -16.17 37.42
CA THR A 1004 -13.28 -15.91 38.07
C THR A 1004 -14.36 -15.41 37.12
N GLY A 1005 -14.02 -15.03 35.89
CA GLY A 1005 -14.97 -14.45 34.90
C GLY A 1005 -15.51 -13.05 35.25
N PHE A 1006 -15.33 -12.60 36.50
CA PHE A 1006 -15.79 -11.30 37.00
C PHE A 1006 -14.68 -10.24 36.93
N LYS A 1007 -14.91 -9.17 36.14
CA LYS A 1007 -13.96 -8.05 35.93
C LYS A 1007 -13.61 -7.23 37.18
N TYR A 1008 -14.39 -7.33 38.26
CA TYR A 1008 -14.34 -6.37 39.38
C TYR A 1008 -13.65 -6.86 40.66
N LEU A 1009 -13.15 -8.10 40.72
CA LEU A 1009 -12.45 -8.60 41.91
C LEU A 1009 -11.15 -7.84 42.23
N GLY A 1010 -10.49 -7.28 41.21
CA GLY A 1010 -9.31 -6.41 41.39
C GLY A 1010 -9.60 -4.99 41.89
N LYS A 1011 -10.88 -4.63 42.12
CA LYS A 1011 -11.33 -3.34 42.66
C LYS A 1011 -11.91 -3.43 44.08
N ILE A 1012 -11.79 -4.58 44.75
CA ILE A 1012 -12.00 -4.65 46.19
C ILE A 1012 -10.78 -4.02 46.85
N ASN A 1013 -10.72 -2.68 46.78
CA ASN A 1013 -9.85 -1.90 47.66
C ASN A 1013 -10.36 -2.12 49.08
N TYR A 1014 -9.45 -2.18 50.06
CA TYR A 1014 -9.77 -2.30 51.50
C TYR A 1014 -10.84 -1.28 51.99
N THR A 1015 -11.13 -0.24 51.21
CA THR A 1015 -12.14 0.79 51.45
C THR A 1015 -13.60 0.38 51.20
N TYR A 1016 -13.90 -0.74 50.51
CA TYR A 1016 -15.28 -1.19 50.23
C TYR A 1016 -15.75 -2.40 51.06
N LEU A 1017 -14.93 -2.89 51.98
CA LEU A 1017 -15.29 -3.97 52.91
C LEU A 1017 -15.58 -3.38 54.29
N THR A 1018 -16.79 -2.86 54.49
CA THR A 1018 -17.44 -2.95 55.81
C THR A 1018 -18.21 -4.27 55.79
N PRO A 1019 -17.65 -5.39 56.27
CA PRO A 1019 -18.35 -6.66 56.20
C PRO A 1019 -19.60 -6.60 57.10
N LEU A 1020 -20.70 -7.20 56.64
CA LEU A 1020 -21.59 -7.86 57.59
C LEU A 1020 -20.75 -8.94 58.28
N LEU A 1021 -20.60 -8.85 59.61
CA LEU A 1021 -19.74 -9.70 60.47
C LEU A 1021 -19.72 -11.22 60.18
N PRO A 1022 -20.78 -11.89 59.66
CA PRO A 1022 -20.73 -13.34 59.45
C PRO A 1022 -19.81 -13.85 58.34
N LEU A 1023 -19.34 -12.99 57.43
CA LEU A 1023 -18.63 -13.44 56.19
C LEU A 1023 -17.11 -13.22 56.21
N ALA A 1024 -16.54 -12.66 57.28
CA ALA A 1024 -15.11 -12.37 57.35
C ALA A 1024 -14.23 -13.65 57.25
N SER A 1025 -14.72 -14.79 57.75
CA SER A 1025 -14.05 -16.09 57.66
C SER A 1025 -14.00 -16.67 56.24
N CYS A 1026 -14.77 -16.12 55.30
CA CYS A 1026 -14.84 -16.57 53.91
C CYS A 1026 -13.92 -15.75 52.97
N LEU A 1027 -13.20 -14.74 53.49
CA LEU A 1027 -12.29 -13.91 52.71
C LEU A 1027 -10.89 -14.55 52.65
N LEU A 1028 -10.36 -14.71 51.43
CA LEU A 1028 -9.00 -15.18 51.19
C LEU A 1028 -8.12 -14.06 50.60
N PRO A 1029 -6.80 -14.06 50.86
CA PRO A 1029 -5.87 -13.17 50.17
C PRO A 1029 -5.90 -13.43 48.65
N ILE A 1030 -6.16 -12.39 47.85
CA ILE A 1030 -6.13 -12.48 46.39
C ILE A 1030 -4.91 -11.76 45.86
N PHE A 1031 -3.96 -12.52 45.31
CA PHE A 1031 -2.79 -11.97 44.64
C PHE A 1031 -3.08 -11.81 43.15
N THR A 1032 -3.15 -10.56 42.70
CA THR A 1032 -3.21 -10.24 41.27
C THR A 1032 -1.86 -9.74 40.79
N ARG A 1033 -1.60 -9.80 39.48
CA ARG A 1033 -0.38 -9.26 38.86
C ARG A 1033 -0.11 -7.80 39.26
N LYS A 1034 -1.14 -6.98 39.45
CA LYS A 1034 -1.02 -5.58 39.88
C LYS A 1034 -0.53 -5.42 41.32
N LEU A 1035 -0.95 -6.31 42.24
CA LEU A 1035 -0.53 -6.27 43.65
C LEU A 1035 0.95 -6.65 43.80
N ILE A 1036 1.39 -7.70 43.10
CA ILE A 1036 2.77 -8.19 43.18
C ILE A 1036 3.77 -7.15 42.66
N LEU A 1037 3.45 -6.45 41.56
CA LEU A 1037 4.33 -5.39 41.04
C LEU A 1037 4.41 -4.18 41.97
N HIS A 1038 3.30 -3.80 42.62
CA HIS A 1038 3.28 -2.66 43.53
C HIS A 1038 4.13 -2.93 44.78
N ASP A 1039 3.98 -4.10 45.41
CA ASP A 1039 4.80 -4.47 46.58
C ASP A 1039 6.28 -4.66 46.24
N TYR A 1040 6.60 -5.16 45.05
CA TYR A 1040 7.98 -5.31 44.60
C TYR A 1040 8.64 -3.95 44.32
N LEU A 1041 7.91 -3.02 43.69
CA LEU A 1041 8.39 -1.65 43.44
C LEU A 1041 8.48 -0.82 44.73
N MET A 1042 7.57 -1.00 45.69
CA MET A 1042 7.61 -0.35 47.01
C MET A 1042 8.70 -0.90 47.94
N LYS A 1043 9.31 -2.05 47.61
CA LYS A 1043 10.50 -2.57 48.30
C LYS A 1043 11.81 -2.18 47.61
N LEU A 1044 11.74 -1.70 46.37
CA LEU A 1044 12.88 -1.20 45.60
C LEU A 1044 13.04 0.32 45.71
N LEU A 1045 11.96 1.03 46.05
CA LEU A 1045 11.95 2.38 46.63
C LEU A 1045 12.20 2.31 48.13
#